data_AF-A0A0S4M3L7-F1
#
_entry.id   AF-A0A0S4M3L7-F1
#
_cell.length_a   1.000
_cell.length_b   1.000
_cell.length_c   1.000
_cell.angle_alpha   90.00
_cell.angle_beta   90.00
_cell.angle_gamma   90.00
#
_symmetry.space_group_name_H-M   'P 1'
#
loop_
_entity.id
_entity.type
_entity.pdbx_description
1 polymer ?
#
loop_
_entity_poly.entity_id
_entity_poly.type
_entity_poly.pdbx_seq_one_letter_code
_entity_poly.pdbx_strand_id
1 'polypeptide(L)'
;MYVYFPNNAPTESNDIGDQDNTQNNLSSTIEQNQHSDQFLNYDKDIDNLIVDVLSDVILENKDPFNIANNFIDYTENYYPEENLFNNIDDVSDAIHITELRDTNTNYENNASTGDLCGNKLEYHQLKTANIEPLVNTNAFIENNNILVNIPEQPHTSFDKNNECFEIGEMVNYNEKNSEEREIESISPEFEVPKELKLTANLYNFVNIASVSLVSNIYENAIKKINFDEENLLKNLIIEEFGDAIKLRGFDQSNMNLSRTYSKIGKYILDITSSDINNIMKFADTPITPGMSISDIKNKCISNKIFFDKLHKSCKEIAIATDKIPAENFLHIIQSRVGFGAKEYFDANVRKISINRKNKFSLLLKYLVVNSLLGLPRKIKYEIENFSATDISNGLFVQLHGVYITKSFMRNMLEIYAINKSIMDDDRKVVYKSFYELFKTIKENLEKELQVSSLLFKERVYSPNDRIIKSITKYLISDIANIYFGKKSILLTENADETLPISFNQHRRYIDIEDIRNFEQRSNPQLPSTSSNASEEYEKHPSATRNISENTIREELSKEFTFDDCTFDDCGRYVLPEELILISGSYIFNYKISHTLANVSIYEYAIMSIEIDEKGLLKSTILEDFNDLIEFKGFNKSLMDISLTYSKISKYISNKSSPYINEIMKDTDILITPGMSISDIKDKCTSNKIFFDRLQEHCNKIEEDVDETWRKDFFTIIQSSISFGPSNNLNFSMKKISCSRRNKIYKALKFLIVNVIRNLPLKIKHTIGNMEPVDILKGEFVFTHNVYLTKSLIKNVANIYYINRNLSIEDPIIKENLEKKLCESITVYKETTFKLSKSMAKLLADYLLLDMNNIHYSDKCSMLVASGPAYHDKQPPASNATKEQHFGNKDNKITFDKNSTQDSWGIMSKLFSYEPLPSISDPQATDKDSQKHSLQHQVKYKIPKELKITTKLYSYNNIYSAKLVENMYEKIIKMTNFDERKLINETMLKVFNKKMEKNDFSESNTNFSSTHSNLRKYILSKVSPYINDIIPSSDVVIVNGMSTSDIKDKCISNRVFFDKLYKYCMDISEKIDKIPHEYFLYIIQGHIRINSGESLTTNVKSISRDKKNVLSTLSKFLILESIRNLPNKIISEIKKLDLASISEILFVKLHGTYLTRSFIRNLTKTYPADMVNKLLDKKSILEEKVKKALTESVVLHEEKALAPNEFMVELMTKHLLSDIVNFSLKNKTKPTTDDKEPNESRKRKADEQLCVSHDA
;
A
#
# COMPACT_ATOMS: atom_id res chain seq x y z
N MET A 1 -29.08 10.63 76.88
CA MET A 1 -30.30 10.22 76.13
C MET A 1 -29.81 9.26 75.04
N TYR A 2 -30.22 7.98 74.99
CA TYR A 2 -31.58 7.43 74.76
C TYR A 2 -32.08 7.79 73.33
N VAL A 3 -32.55 6.91 72.42
CA VAL A 3 -32.83 5.44 72.38
C VAL A 3 -32.73 4.95 70.89
N TYR A 4 -32.72 3.66 70.48
CA TYR A 4 -31.93 2.44 70.82
C TYR A 4 -32.53 1.18 70.11
N PHE A 5 -31.76 0.48 69.25
CA PHE A 5 -32.06 -0.85 68.62
C PHE A 5 -33.22 -0.93 67.59
N PRO A 6 -33.45 -2.03 66.82
CA PRO A 6 -32.83 -3.41 66.76
C PRO A 6 -32.07 -3.68 65.42
N ASN A 7 -31.64 -4.86 64.91
CA ASN A 7 -31.23 -6.26 65.28
C ASN A 7 -30.70 -6.95 63.96
N ASN A 8 -30.03 -8.13 63.85
CA ASN A 8 -29.25 -9.02 64.74
C ASN A 8 -28.38 -10.05 63.94
N ALA A 9 -27.09 -10.18 64.29
CA ALA A 9 -26.42 -11.43 64.71
C ALA A 9 -26.17 -12.62 63.68
N PRO A 10 -25.44 -13.73 64.03
CA PRO A 10 -24.14 -14.06 63.38
C PRO A 10 -23.83 -15.59 63.20
N THR A 11 -22.58 -16.03 63.45
CA THR A 11 -21.98 -17.40 63.58
C THR A 11 -21.61 -18.14 62.26
N GLU A 12 -20.63 -19.06 62.17
CA GLU A 12 -19.54 -19.50 63.10
C GLU A 12 -18.30 -20.07 62.34
N SER A 13 -17.31 -20.63 63.06
CA SER A 13 -16.03 -21.19 62.54
C SER A 13 -16.10 -22.69 62.18
N ASN A 14 -15.07 -23.22 61.48
CA ASN A 14 -14.18 -24.30 61.97
C ASN A 14 -13.09 -24.75 60.96
N ASP A 15 -12.07 -25.42 61.49
CA ASP A 15 -10.90 -26.01 60.81
C ASP A 15 -11.13 -27.46 60.28
N ILE A 16 -10.03 -28.10 59.83
CA ILE A 16 -9.74 -29.55 59.71
C ILE A 16 -9.92 -30.18 58.31
N GLY A 17 -8.78 -30.39 57.63
CA GLY A 17 -8.11 -31.70 57.67
C GLY A 17 -8.29 -32.69 56.51
N ASP A 18 -7.19 -32.90 55.78
CA ASP A 18 -6.56 -34.18 55.38
C ASP A 18 -7.37 -35.44 54.96
N GLN A 19 -6.91 -36.02 53.83
CA GLN A 19 -6.85 -37.47 53.53
C GLN A 19 -8.20 -38.20 53.29
N ASP A 20 -8.26 -39.38 52.66
CA ASP A 20 -7.20 -40.31 52.22
C ASP A 20 -7.53 -41.01 50.86
N ASN A 21 -6.61 -41.86 50.41
CA ASN A 21 -6.68 -42.78 49.28
C ASN A 21 -7.74 -43.90 49.48
N THR A 22 -8.24 -44.52 48.40
CA THR A 22 -7.80 -45.89 47.98
C THR A 22 -8.59 -46.54 46.82
N GLN A 23 -7.83 -47.05 45.84
CA GLN A 23 -7.92 -48.39 45.21
C GLN A 23 -9.10 -48.89 44.33
N ASN A 24 -8.68 -49.34 43.13
CA ASN A 24 -8.94 -50.64 42.49
C ASN A 24 -10.23 -50.92 41.68
N ASN A 25 -10.01 -51.08 40.36
CA ASN A 25 -10.33 -52.26 39.53
C ASN A 25 -11.70 -52.96 39.68
N LEU A 26 -12.45 -53.04 38.58
CA LEU A 26 -12.63 -54.33 37.90
C LEU A 26 -12.94 -54.20 36.39
N SER A 27 -12.69 -55.30 35.68
CA SER A 27 -12.67 -55.46 34.22
C SER A 27 -14.05 -55.60 33.54
N SER A 28 -14.03 -55.69 32.20
CA SER A 28 -14.96 -56.47 31.36
C SER A 28 -16.37 -55.86 31.10
N THR A 29 -17.07 -56.11 29.98
CA THR A 29 -16.71 -56.82 28.74
C THR A 29 -17.62 -56.44 27.55
N ILE A 30 -17.10 -56.62 26.33
CA ILE A 30 -17.74 -56.83 25.00
C ILE A 30 -19.27 -56.67 24.90
N GLU A 31 -19.76 -55.82 23.97
CA GLU A 31 -20.59 -56.29 22.85
C GLU A 31 -20.65 -55.30 21.66
N GLN A 32 -21.20 -55.77 20.54
CA GLN A 32 -21.16 -55.13 19.21
C GLN A 32 -22.51 -54.51 18.85
N ASN A 33 -22.50 -53.49 17.98
CA ASN A 33 -23.40 -53.28 16.81
C ASN A 33 -23.10 -51.88 16.25
N GLN A 34 -22.64 -51.74 15.00
CA GLN A 34 -23.43 -51.82 13.77
C GLN A 34 -24.65 -50.89 13.76
N HIS A 35 -24.43 -49.65 13.29
CA HIS A 35 -25.17 -49.13 12.14
C HIS A 35 -24.42 -47.96 11.49
N SER A 36 -24.22 -48.04 10.17
CA SER A 36 -23.91 -46.89 9.32
C SER A 36 -25.14 -46.52 8.48
N ASP A 37 -24.96 -45.60 7.53
CA ASP A 37 -25.84 -45.33 6.40
C ASP A 37 -27.15 -44.56 6.70
N GLN A 38 -27.04 -43.29 7.10
CA GLN A 38 -27.98 -42.23 6.68
C GLN A 38 -27.48 -40.79 6.96
N PHE A 39 -26.65 -40.24 6.07
CA PHE A 39 -26.35 -38.80 6.02
C PHE A 39 -25.91 -38.37 4.61
N LEU A 40 -26.86 -37.99 3.74
CA LEU A 40 -26.62 -37.21 2.51
C LEU A 40 -27.94 -36.77 1.83
N ASN A 41 -28.66 -35.80 2.42
CA ASN A 41 -29.66 -34.97 1.74
C ASN A 41 -30.13 -33.85 2.68
N TYR A 42 -29.76 -32.59 2.39
CA TYR A 42 -30.39 -31.39 2.99
C TYR A 42 -30.21 -30.10 2.18
N ASP A 43 -29.47 -30.10 1.06
CA ASP A 43 -29.20 -28.94 0.19
C ASP A 43 -30.15 -28.83 -1.02
N LYS A 44 -31.44 -29.20 -0.88
CA LYS A 44 -32.43 -29.06 -1.98
C LYS A 44 -33.71 -28.32 -1.63
N ASP A 45 -34.08 -28.23 -0.36
CA ASP A 45 -35.36 -27.63 0.04
C ASP A 45 -35.26 -26.12 0.31
N ILE A 46 -34.05 -25.57 0.41
CA ILE A 46 -33.80 -24.13 0.58
C ILE A 46 -34.01 -23.36 -0.73
N ASP A 47 -33.54 -23.88 -1.87
CA ASP A 47 -33.65 -23.20 -3.16
C ASP A 47 -35.11 -23.05 -3.61
N ASN A 48 -35.94 -24.09 -3.42
CA ASN A 48 -37.37 -24.03 -3.74
C ASN A 48 -38.10 -22.98 -2.87
N LEU A 49 -37.81 -22.94 -1.56
CA LEU A 49 -38.40 -21.97 -0.63
C LEU A 49 -38.04 -20.52 -1.00
N ILE A 50 -36.87 -20.29 -1.60
CA ILE A 50 -36.43 -18.98 -2.09
C ILE A 50 -37.13 -18.60 -3.40
N VAL A 51 -37.43 -19.57 -4.28
CA VAL A 51 -38.16 -19.33 -5.55
C VAL A 51 -39.62 -18.94 -5.30
N ASP A 52 -40.32 -19.61 -4.39
CA ASP A 52 -41.71 -19.28 -4.06
C ASP A 52 -41.81 -17.87 -3.42
N VAL A 53 -40.97 -17.59 -2.40
CA VAL A 53 -40.95 -16.29 -1.70
C VAL A 53 -40.56 -15.12 -2.61
N LEU A 54 -39.78 -15.36 -3.68
CA LEU A 54 -39.46 -14.31 -4.67
C LEU A 54 -40.51 -14.16 -5.78
N SER A 55 -41.36 -15.16 -6.01
CA SER A 55 -42.41 -15.10 -7.03
C SER A 55 -43.56 -14.19 -6.62
N ASP A 56 -44.02 -14.29 -5.36
CA ASP A 56 -45.10 -13.45 -4.81
C ASP A 56 -44.72 -11.95 -4.73
N VAL A 57 -43.43 -11.64 -4.62
CA VAL A 57 -42.93 -10.26 -4.45
C VAL A 57 -42.88 -9.45 -5.76
N ILE A 58 -42.95 -10.10 -6.93
CA ILE A 58 -42.67 -9.47 -8.23
C ILE A 58 -43.94 -9.03 -9.01
N LEU A 59 -45.12 -9.52 -8.65
CA LEU A 59 -46.35 -9.36 -9.47
C LEU A 59 -47.27 -8.16 -9.15
N GLU A 60 -47.02 -7.37 -8.10
CA GLU A 60 -47.81 -6.15 -7.79
C GLU A 60 -47.02 -4.83 -8.01
N ASN A 61 -46.58 -4.58 -9.25
CA ASN A 61 -46.13 -3.24 -9.65
C ASN A 61 -47.33 -2.37 -10.10
N LYS A 62 -47.90 -1.59 -9.17
CA LYS A 62 -48.78 -0.45 -9.48
C LYS A 62 -47.97 0.84 -9.68
N ASP A 63 -48.51 1.75 -10.49
CA ASP A 63 -47.82 2.95 -10.99
C ASP A 63 -47.19 3.82 -9.87
N PRO A 64 -45.86 4.05 -9.88
CA PRO A 64 -45.17 4.81 -8.85
C PRO A 64 -45.47 6.32 -8.85
N PHE A 65 -46.13 6.89 -9.87
CA PHE A 65 -46.44 8.32 -9.89
C PHE A 65 -47.54 8.76 -8.90
N ASN A 66 -48.38 7.82 -8.43
CA ASN A 66 -49.62 8.19 -7.73
C ASN A 66 -49.50 8.35 -6.19
N ILE A 67 -48.33 8.06 -5.61
CA ILE A 67 -48.12 8.06 -4.13
C ILE A 67 -47.85 9.47 -3.57
N ALA A 68 -47.45 10.43 -4.42
CA ALA A 68 -46.94 11.74 -3.98
C ALA A 68 -47.98 12.73 -3.40
N ASN A 69 -49.28 12.45 -3.50
CA ASN A 69 -50.34 13.41 -3.17
C ASN A 69 -51.02 13.21 -1.80
N ASN A 70 -50.86 12.05 -1.14
CA ASN A 70 -51.66 11.68 0.04
C ASN A 70 -50.96 11.92 1.40
N PHE A 71 -50.14 12.98 1.51
CA PHE A 71 -49.36 13.30 2.73
C PHE A 71 -49.62 14.71 3.29
N ILE A 72 -50.79 15.29 2.98
CA ILE A 72 -51.25 16.56 3.56
C ILE A 72 -52.70 16.38 4.04
N ASP A 73 -52.85 15.67 5.16
CA ASP A 73 -53.93 15.86 6.14
C ASP A 73 -53.56 15.12 7.45
N TYR A 74 -54.34 15.33 8.52
CA TYR A 74 -54.14 14.79 9.88
C TYR A 74 -52.95 15.33 10.71
N THR A 75 -53.08 16.58 11.17
CA THR A 75 -52.60 16.96 12.53
C THR A 75 -53.57 17.93 13.20
N GLU A 76 -54.64 17.42 13.83
CA GLU A 76 -55.43 18.23 14.77
C GLU A 76 -56.20 17.37 15.81
N ASN A 77 -56.27 17.90 17.04
CA ASN A 77 -57.12 17.52 18.19
C ASN A 77 -56.67 16.40 19.18
N TYR A 78 -57.04 16.66 20.45
CA TYR A 78 -57.04 15.85 21.69
C TYR A 78 -55.75 15.58 22.51
N TYR A 79 -55.59 16.42 23.55
CA TYR A 79 -55.06 16.10 24.90
C TYR A 79 -56.13 15.38 25.76
N PRO A 80 -55.77 14.62 26.83
CA PRO A 80 -55.59 15.16 28.20
C PRO A 80 -54.24 14.70 28.83
N GLU A 81 -53.59 15.41 29.78
CA GLU A 81 -53.94 15.67 31.19
C GLU A 81 -54.19 14.36 32.00
N GLU A 82 -53.54 14.07 33.12
CA GLU A 82 -53.27 14.90 34.32
C GLU A 82 -51.99 14.51 35.13
N ASN A 83 -51.57 15.41 36.06
CA ASN A 83 -50.99 15.20 37.41
C ASN A 83 -49.80 14.21 37.62
N LEU A 84 -48.70 14.55 38.32
CA LEU A 84 -48.65 15.12 39.69
C LEU A 84 -47.40 16.01 39.98
N PHE A 85 -47.28 16.49 41.23
CA PHE A 85 -46.50 17.69 41.66
C PHE A 85 -45.26 17.41 42.58
N ASN A 86 -44.44 18.46 42.80
CA ASN A 86 -43.48 18.71 43.91
C ASN A 86 -42.16 17.87 43.91
N ASN A 87 -40.95 18.41 44.18
CA ASN A 87 -40.48 19.48 45.10
C ASN A 87 -39.13 20.10 44.61
N ILE A 88 -38.83 21.40 44.80
CA ILE A 88 -37.99 22.03 45.89
C ILE A 88 -36.54 21.48 45.98
N ASP A 89 -35.44 22.27 45.93
CA ASP A 89 -35.24 23.72 45.71
C ASP A 89 -33.74 24.08 45.43
N ASP A 90 -33.49 25.39 45.21
CA ASP A 90 -32.34 26.19 45.73
C ASP A 90 -31.12 26.58 44.84
N VAL A 91 -30.44 27.65 45.31
CA VAL A 91 -29.21 28.35 44.88
C VAL A 91 -29.34 29.29 43.67
N SER A 92 -29.81 30.49 43.98
CA SER A 92 -29.55 31.74 43.24
C SER A 92 -28.05 32.12 43.25
N ASP A 93 -27.59 32.79 42.19
CA ASP A 93 -26.66 33.92 42.36
C ASP A 93 -26.81 34.97 41.24
N ALA A 94 -26.61 36.25 41.55
CA ALA A 94 -26.97 37.36 40.67
C ALA A 94 -25.91 38.47 40.58
N ILE A 95 -25.67 38.98 39.37
CA ILE A 95 -24.93 40.24 39.12
C ILE A 95 -25.74 41.10 38.15
N HIS A 96 -25.65 42.42 38.32
CA HIS A 96 -26.59 43.43 37.85
C HIS A 96 -25.84 44.55 37.09
N ILE A 97 -26.56 45.42 36.35
CA ILE A 97 -26.08 46.71 35.78
C ILE A 97 -25.23 46.51 34.48
N THR A 98 -25.29 47.31 33.41
CA THR A 98 -25.88 48.66 33.17
C THR A 98 -26.75 48.72 31.90
N GLU A 99 -27.66 49.70 31.83
CA GLU A 99 -28.13 50.27 30.56
C GLU A 99 -27.04 51.11 29.86
N LEU A 100 -27.16 51.35 28.55
CA LEU A 100 -27.00 52.70 27.99
C LEU A 100 -27.67 52.82 26.61
N ARG A 101 -28.14 54.03 26.30
CA ARG A 101 -28.68 54.42 24.99
C ARG A 101 -27.54 54.88 24.09
N ASP A 102 -27.77 54.89 22.77
CA ASP A 102 -27.53 56.12 22.01
C ASP A 102 -28.35 56.19 20.71
N THR A 103 -28.46 57.38 20.11
CA THR A 103 -29.37 57.65 18.97
C THR A 103 -28.79 58.64 17.94
N ASN A 104 -29.34 58.58 16.72
CA ASN A 104 -29.36 59.62 15.67
C ASN A 104 -28.07 59.98 14.90
N THR A 105 -28.12 59.77 13.58
CA THR A 105 -27.80 60.74 12.50
C THR A 105 -28.18 60.06 11.16
N ASN A 106 -29.13 60.46 10.30
CA ASN A 106 -29.88 61.70 9.96
C ASN A 106 -29.31 62.46 8.73
N TYR A 107 -30.20 62.98 7.86
CA TYR A 107 -29.99 63.51 6.48
C TYR A 107 -29.75 62.44 5.39
N GLU A 108 -30.13 62.63 4.11
CA GLU A 108 -30.51 63.87 3.36
C GLU A 108 -31.97 63.94 2.84
N ASN A 109 -32.30 65.06 2.17
CA ASN A 109 -33.65 65.61 1.91
C ASN A 109 -34.20 65.42 0.47
N ASN A 110 -35.54 65.48 0.34
CA ASN A 110 -36.40 66.26 -0.60
C ASN A 110 -35.92 66.52 -2.07
N ALA A 111 -36.78 66.64 -3.10
CA ALA A 111 -38.09 67.30 -3.15
C ALA A 111 -38.88 67.06 -4.47
N SER A 112 -40.00 67.80 -4.64
CA SER A 112 -40.71 68.11 -5.91
C SER A 112 -41.83 67.18 -6.42
N THR A 113 -42.97 67.27 -5.73
CA THR A 113 -44.36 67.41 -6.27
C THR A 113 -44.58 67.57 -7.79
N GLY A 114 -45.69 67.00 -8.27
CA GLY A 114 -46.35 67.33 -9.55
C GLY A 114 -47.68 66.57 -9.73
N ASP A 115 -48.82 67.27 -9.64
CA ASP A 115 -50.16 66.68 -9.47
C ASP A 115 -50.79 66.03 -10.72
N LEU A 116 -51.74 65.10 -10.50
CA LEU A 116 -53.14 65.26 -10.95
C LEU A 116 -54.12 64.28 -10.25
N CYS A 117 -55.40 64.67 -10.16
CA CYS A 117 -56.49 63.94 -9.48
C CYS A 117 -56.99 62.70 -10.27
N GLY A 118 -57.78 61.77 -9.70
CA GLY A 118 -58.21 61.59 -8.30
C GLY A 118 -59.50 60.74 -8.15
N ASN A 119 -59.79 60.32 -6.91
CA ASN A 119 -61.07 59.82 -6.36
C ASN A 119 -61.82 58.62 -6.98
N LYS A 120 -61.59 57.44 -6.38
CA LYS A 120 -62.55 56.63 -5.58
C LYS A 120 -64.08 56.56 -5.93
N LEU A 121 -64.54 55.30 -5.86
CA LEU A 121 -65.80 54.74 -5.30
C LEU A 121 -67.01 54.40 -6.20
N GLU A 122 -67.54 53.19 -5.92
CA GLU A 122 -68.92 52.67 -6.03
C GLU A 122 -69.82 52.95 -7.26
N TYR A 123 -70.33 51.87 -7.90
CA TYR A 123 -71.68 51.35 -7.54
C TYR A 123 -71.93 49.91 -8.04
N HIS A 124 -73.14 49.40 -7.80
CA HIS A 124 -73.57 48.00 -7.94
C HIS A 124 -74.77 47.88 -8.93
N GLN A 125 -75.09 46.64 -9.36
CA GLN A 125 -76.41 46.13 -9.84
C GLN A 125 -76.81 46.08 -11.35
N LEU A 126 -77.15 44.84 -11.77
CA LEU A 126 -78.38 44.36 -12.45
C LEU A 126 -78.65 44.44 -13.99
N LYS A 127 -78.68 43.22 -14.59
CA LYS A 127 -79.84 42.52 -15.23
C LYS A 127 -79.99 42.33 -16.77
N THR A 128 -79.88 41.05 -17.17
CA THR A 128 -80.71 40.26 -18.14
C THR A 128 -80.80 40.66 -19.63
N ALA A 129 -80.95 39.75 -20.60
CA ALA A 129 -81.12 38.26 -20.59
C ALA A 129 -80.17 37.61 -21.65
N ASN A 130 -80.31 36.43 -22.29
CA ASN A 130 -81.30 35.32 -22.44
C ASN A 130 -80.50 34.10 -23.07
N ILE A 131 -80.86 32.80 -23.05
CA ILE A 131 -81.95 32.04 -22.40
C ILE A 131 -81.52 30.54 -22.20
N GLU A 132 -82.41 29.79 -21.54
CA GLU A 132 -82.59 28.36 -21.20
C GLU A 132 -82.59 27.24 -22.29
N PRO A 133 -82.79 25.91 -21.98
CA PRO A 133 -82.57 25.12 -20.72
C PRO A 133 -82.15 23.60 -20.88
N LEU A 134 -82.22 22.84 -19.75
CA LEU A 134 -82.27 21.35 -19.55
C LEU A 134 -80.96 20.51 -19.68
N VAL A 135 -80.69 19.43 -18.90
CA VAL A 135 -81.18 19.04 -17.54
C VAL A 135 -80.25 18.02 -16.80
N ASN A 136 -80.07 18.27 -15.50
CA ASN A 136 -79.87 17.43 -14.28
C ASN A 136 -79.32 15.96 -14.22
N THR A 137 -78.67 15.68 -13.07
CA THR A 137 -78.58 14.43 -12.23
C THR A 137 -77.73 13.17 -12.62
N ASN A 138 -76.66 12.96 -11.83
CA ASN A 138 -76.33 11.83 -10.92
C ASN A 138 -76.52 10.33 -11.28
N ALA A 139 -75.53 9.55 -10.78
CA ALA A 139 -75.61 8.21 -10.13
C ALA A 139 -75.23 6.91 -10.90
N PHE A 140 -74.06 6.37 -10.51
CA PHE A 140 -73.77 4.99 -10.06
C PHE A 140 -73.95 3.73 -10.97
N ILE A 141 -73.18 2.69 -10.61
CA ILE A 141 -73.19 1.26 -11.03
C ILE A 141 -72.27 0.85 -12.20
N GLU A 142 -71.83 -0.41 -12.12
CA GLU A 142 -70.68 -1.04 -12.78
C GLU A 142 -71.07 -1.87 -14.05
N ASN A 143 -70.08 -2.60 -14.58
CA ASN A 143 -70.14 -3.82 -15.42
C ASN A 143 -70.05 -3.72 -16.95
N ASN A 144 -68.88 -4.15 -17.44
CA ASN A 144 -68.63 -5.14 -18.50
C ASN A 144 -69.00 -4.86 -19.98
N ASN A 145 -67.96 -4.99 -20.81
CA ASN A 145 -67.88 -5.71 -22.09
C ASN A 145 -69.08 -5.71 -23.06
N ILE A 146 -68.85 -5.21 -24.28
CA ILE A 146 -68.94 -6.03 -25.52
C ILE A 146 -68.24 -5.31 -26.70
N LEU A 147 -67.86 -6.10 -27.73
CA LEU A 147 -67.17 -5.69 -28.96
C LEU A 147 -67.99 -4.73 -29.84
N VAL A 148 -67.33 -4.01 -30.76
CA VAL A 148 -67.44 -4.25 -32.24
C VAL A 148 -66.50 -3.34 -33.07
N ASN A 149 -65.62 -3.99 -33.84
CA ASN A 149 -65.00 -3.72 -35.16
C ASN A 149 -64.64 -2.29 -35.66
N ILE A 150 -63.48 -2.21 -36.37
CA ILE A 150 -63.23 -1.62 -37.72
C ILE A 150 -61.74 -1.23 -37.87
N PRO A 151 -61.00 -1.56 -38.96
CA PRO A 151 -61.11 -2.69 -39.91
C PRO A 151 -59.74 -3.42 -40.08
N GLU A 152 -59.55 -4.15 -41.19
CA GLU A 152 -58.46 -5.11 -41.43
C GLU A 152 -57.32 -4.65 -42.37
N GLN A 153 -56.10 -5.19 -42.13
CA GLN A 153 -55.08 -5.61 -43.14
C GLN A 153 -54.39 -4.51 -44.01
N PRO A 154 -53.24 -4.78 -44.69
CA PRO A 154 -52.55 -6.06 -44.86
C PRO A 154 -51.20 -6.23 -44.14
N HIS A 155 -50.89 -7.49 -43.82
CA HIS A 155 -49.61 -7.94 -43.27
C HIS A 155 -48.54 -8.16 -44.36
N THR A 156 -47.26 -8.18 -43.93
CA THR A 156 -46.30 -9.18 -44.44
C THR A 156 -45.81 -10.02 -43.26
N SER A 157 -46.09 -11.32 -43.29
CA SER A 157 -45.87 -12.29 -42.22
C SER A 157 -44.42 -12.77 -42.11
N PHE A 158 -43.99 -13.12 -40.90
CA PHE A 158 -43.23 -14.34 -40.64
C PHE A 158 -43.54 -14.85 -39.22
N ASP A 159 -43.65 -16.17 -39.08
CA ASP A 159 -44.36 -16.79 -37.95
C ASP A 159 -43.57 -16.91 -36.65
N LYS A 160 -44.33 -16.98 -35.55
CA LYS A 160 -43.85 -17.39 -34.23
C LYS A 160 -44.38 -18.79 -33.88
N ASN A 161 -43.59 -19.83 -34.14
CA ASN A 161 -43.77 -21.12 -33.48
C ASN A 161 -42.85 -21.17 -32.25
N ASN A 162 -43.32 -20.67 -31.12
CA ASN A 162 -42.74 -20.95 -29.81
C ASN A 162 -43.51 -22.12 -29.17
N GLU A 163 -43.24 -23.35 -29.60
CA GLU A 163 -43.52 -24.51 -28.76
C GLU A 163 -42.59 -24.52 -27.56
N CYS A 164 -43.09 -24.95 -26.40
CA CYS A 164 -42.28 -25.10 -25.20
C CYS A 164 -41.50 -26.42 -25.28
N PHE A 165 -40.17 -26.36 -25.16
CA PHE A 165 -39.32 -27.55 -25.10
C PHE A 165 -38.37 -27.50 -23.91
N GLU A 166 -38.74 -28.21 -22.85
CA GLU A 166 -37.80 -28.69 -21.84
C GLU A 166 -37.07 -29.92 -22.39
N ILE A 167 -35.80 -29.77 -22.77
CA ILE A 167 -34.84 -30.87 -22.74
C ILE A 167 -33.53 -30.33 -22.17
N GLY A 168 -33.04 -30.94 -21.09
CA GLY A 168 -31.74 -30.64 -20.52
C GLY A 168 -30.66 -31.55 -21.09
N GLU A 169 -29.59 -30.96 -21.65
CA GLU A 169 -28.31 -31.65 -21.87
C GLU A 169 -27.16 -30.85 -21.25
N MET A 170 -26.35 -31.51 -20.40
CA MET A 170 -25.10 -30.95 -19.93
C MET A 170 -24.03 -31.04 -21.03
N VAL A 171 -23.92 -30.00 -21.86
CA VAL A 171 -22.81 -29.90 -22.83
C VAL A 171 -21.49 -29.69 -22.08
N ASN A 172 -20.80 -30.80 -21.82
CA ASN A 172 -19.49 -30.82 -21.16
C ASN A 172 -18.42 -30.27 -22.11
N TYR A 173 -18.09 -28.98 -21.95
CA TYR A 173 -16.99 -28.34 -22.68
C TYR A 173 -15.63 -28.84 -22.17
N ASN A 174 -15.16 -29.94 -22.75
CA ASN A 174 -13.74 -30.28 -22.73
C ASN A 174 -12.95 -29.17 -23.44
N GLU A 175 -12.23 -28.34 -22.67
CA GLU A 175 -11.23 -27.42 -23.22
C GLU A 175 -10.10 -28.25 -23.86
N LYS A 176 -10.19 -28.48 -25.18
CA LYS A 176 -9.04 -28.91 -25.96
C LYS A 176 -8.00 -27.79 -25.94
N ASN A 177 -6.81 -28.11 -25.45
CA ASN A 177 -5.64 -27.24 -25.51
C ASN A 177 -5.49 -26.65 -26.92
N SER A 178 -5.26 -25.33 -27.00
CA SER A 178 -4.87 -24.68 -28.24
C SER A 178 -3.44 -25.06 -28.58
N GLU A 179 -3.28 -26.09 -29.40
CA GLU A 179 -2.00 -26.44 -30.03
C GLU A 179 -1.46 -25.23 -30.81
N GLU A 180 -0.15 -25.02 -30.75
CA GLU A 180 0.53 -23.93 -31.47
C GLU A 180 0.33 -24.15 -32.97
N ARG A 181 -0.50 -23.32 -33.61
CA ARG A 181 -0.62 -23.32 -35.08
C ARG A 181 0.67 -22.77 -35.66
N GLU A 182 1.35 -23.58 -36.46
CA GLU A 182 2.35 -23.08 -37.40
C GLU A 182 1.71 -21.96 -38.25
N ILE A 183 2.47 -20.90 -38.51
CA ILE A 183 1.97 -19.77 -39.30
C ILE A 183 1.91 -20.22 -40.77
N GLU A 184 0.73 -20.66 -41.20
CA GLU A 184 0.44 -20.90 -42.62
C GLU A 184 0.89 -19.68 -43.43
N SER A 185 1.75 -19.90 -44.42
CA SER A 185 2.40 -18.83 -45.15
C SER A 185 1.36 -17.94 -45.83
N ILE A 186 1.28 -16.67 -45.38
CA ILE A 186 0.33 -15.67 -45.87
C ILE A 186 0.36 -15.61 -47.41
N SER A 187 -0.80 -15.72 -48.06
CA SER A 187 -0.90 -15.57 -49.51
C SER A 187 -0.32 -14.21 -49.95
N PRO A 188 0.63 -14.17 -50.90
CA PRO A 188 1.25 -12.92 -51.36
C PRO A 188 0.27 -11.95 -52.05
N GLU A 189 -0.98 -12.39 -52.28
CA GLU A 189 -2.11 -11.57 -52.74
C GLU A 189 -2.45 -10.40 -51.78
N PHE A 190 -2.08 -10.49 -50.50
CA PHE A 190 -2.42 -9.48 -49.48
C PHE A 190 -1.24 -8.68 -48.92
N GLU A 191 -0.08 -8.68 -49.60
CA GLU A 191 0.97 -7.69 -49.36
C GLU A 191 0.52 -6.29 -49.80
N VAL A 192 0.95 -5.23 -49.09
CA VAL A 192 0.70 -3.85 -49.55
C VAL A 192 1.32 -3.62 -50.95
N PRO A 193 0.55 -3.10 -51.93
CA PRO A 193 1.07 -2.78 -53.25
C PRO A 193 2.31 -1.88 -53.25
N LYS A 194 3.26 -2.18 -54.14
CA LYS A 194 4.53 -1.42 -54.32
C LYS A 194 4.32 0.07 -54.67
N GLU A 195 3.08 0.44 -55.02
CA GLU A 195 2.61 1.81 -55.24
C GLU A 195 2.52 2.67 -53.96
N LEU A 196 2.42 2.06 -52.76
CA LEU A 196 2.28 2.81 -51.50
C LEU A 196 3.58 3.53 -51.12
N LYS A 197 3.83 4.66 -51.77
CA LYS A 197 4.91 5.58 -51.45
C LYS A 197 4.55 6.39 -50.21
N LEU A 198 5.16 6.04 -49.08
CA LEU A 198 5.29 6.95 -47.93
C LEU A 198 5.93 8.26 -48.41
N THR A 199 5.13 9.33 -48.45
CA THR A 199 5.56 10.65 -48.91
C THR A 199 6.18 11.38 -47.73
N ALA A 200 7.52 11.50 -47.72
CA ALA A 200 8.26 12.16 -46.64
C ALA A 200 7.75 13.59 -46.34
N ASN A 201 7.19 14.27 -47.34
CA ASN A 201 6.58 15.59 -47.25
C ASN A 201 5.30 15.63 -46.36
N LEU A 202 4.79 14.49 -45.89
CA LEU A 202 3.66 14.37 -44.95
C LEU A 202 4.10 14.00 -43.52
N TYR A 203 5.38 14.14 -43.17
CA TYR A 203 5.84 14.01 -41.79
C TYR A 203 5.37 15.20 -40.92
N ASN A 204 4.11 15.13 -40.48
CA ASN A 204 3.64 15.85 -39.31
C ASN A 204 4.00 15.03 -38.06
N PHE A 205 4.65 15.67 -37.09
CA PHE A 205 4.87 15.12 -35.75
C PHE A 205 3.53 14.79 -35.09
N VAL A 206 3.32 13.53 -34.71
CA VAL A 206 2.12 13.08 -34.02
C VAL A 206 2.39 13.06 -32.52
N ASN A 207 1.50 13.68 -31.74
CA ASN A 207 1.48 13.45 -30.29
C ASN A 207 0.93 12.05 -30.01
N ILE A 208 1.79 11.04 -30.13
CA ILE A 208 1.49 9.62 -29.94
C ILE A 208 0.86 9.30 -28.57
N ALA A 209 1.03 10.15 -27.56
CA ALA A 209 0.37 10.04 -26.26
C ALA A 209 -1.10 10.56 -26.23
N SER A 210 -1.68 10.92 -27.38
CA SER A 210 -3.06 11.41 -27.46
C SER A 210 -4.09 10.28 -27.35
N VAL A 211 -5.03 10.41 -26.40
CA VAL A 211 -6.13 9.46 -26.13
C VAL A 211 -6.97 9.15 -27.39
N SER A 212 -7.09 10.10 -28.32
CA SER A 212 -7.80 9.89 -29.59
C SER A 212 -7.21 8.75 -30.44
N LEU A 213 -5.90 8.52 -30.38
CA LEU A 213 -5.19 7.53 -31.20
C LEU A 213 -5.46 6.09 -30.75
N VAL A 214 -5.77 5.88 -29.47
CA VAL A 214 -6.08 4.54 -28.91
C VAL A 214 -7.57 4.26 -28.73
N SER A 215 -8.42 5.31 -28.75
CA SER A 215 -9.88 5.19 -28.60
C SER A 215 -10.50 4.18 -29.57
N ASN A 216 -11.24 3.21 -29.03
CA ASN A 216 -11.71 2.04 -29.80
C ASN A 216 -13.11 2.24 -30.39
N ILE A 217 -13.54 1.30 -31.25
CA ILE A 217 -14.84 1.35 -31.94
C ILE A 217 -16.03 1.38 -30.97
N TYR A 218 -15.96 0.63 -29.87
CA TYR A 218 -17.04 0.53 -28.88
C TYR A 218 -17.18 1.83 -28.07
N GLU A 219 -16.06 2.47 -27.70
CA GLU A 219 -16.08 3.82 -27.12
C GLU A 219 -16.66 4.87 -28.09
N ASN A 220 -16.42 4.72 -29.39
CA ASN A 220 -17.00 5.61 -30.40
C ASN A 220 -18.50 5.38 -30.58
N ALA A 221 -18.98 4.14 -30.43
CA ALA A 221 -20.41 3.84 -30.40
C ALA A 221 -21.08 4.52 -29.19
N ILE A 222 -20.50 4.39 -27.98
CA ILE A 222 -21.04 5.04 -26.76
C ILE A 222 -21.20 6.56 -26.91
N LYS A 223 -20.37 7.22 -27.73
CA LYS A 223 -20.46 8.67 -27.99
C LYS A 223 -21.63 9.07 -28.91
N LYS A 224 -22.23 8.11 -29.65
CA LYS A 224 -23.35 8.35 -30.57
C LYS A 224 -24.70 7.80 -30.10
N ILE A 225 -24.72 6.80 -29.21
CA ILE A 225 -25.94 6.21 -28.64
C ILE A 225 -26.94 7.29 -28.19
N ASN A 226 -28.22 7.12 -28.55
CA ASN A 226 -29.29 7.89 -27.92
C ASN A 226 -29.59 7.32 -26.52
N PHE A 227 -29.46 8.16 -25.50
CA PHE A 227 -29.71 7.79 -24.10
C PHE A 227 -31.15 8.08 -23.64
N ASP A 228 -31.97 8.72 -24.49
CA ASP A 228 -33.35 9.13 -24.19
C ASP A 228 -34.25 8.87 -25.41
N GLU A 229 -34.29 7.61 -25.85
CA GLU A 229 -35.06 7.14 -27.04
C GLU A 229 -36.56 7.47 -26.92
N GLU A 230 -37.12 7.30 -25.73
CA GLU A 230 -38.52 7.61 -25.39
C GLU A 230 -38.77 9.12 -25.08
N ASN A 231 -37.73 9.97 -25.19
CA ASN A 231 -37.79 11.40 -24.88
C ASN A 231 -38.25 11.73 -23.45
N LEU A 232 -38.06 10.82 -22.48
CA LEU A 232 -38.49 10.97 -21.09
C LEU A 232 -37.96 12.26 -20.45
N LEU A 233 -36.68 12.59 -20.66
CA LEU A 233 -36.09 13.82 -20.10
C LEU A 233 -36.61 15.06 -20.81
N LYS A 234 -36.84 15.01 -22.13
CA LYS A 234 -37.50 16.10 -22.87
C LYS A 234 -38.92 16.33 -22.36
N ASN A 235 -39.69 15.26 -22.17
CA ASN A 235 -41.07 15.31 -21.68
C ASN A 235 -41.14 15.86 -20.25
N LEU A 236 -40.27 15.42 -19.33
CA LEU A 236 -40.20 15.97 -17.97
C LEU A 236 -39.79 17.45 -17.93
N ILE A 237 -38.92 17.92 -18.84
CA ILE A 237 -38.59 19.35 -18.96
C ILE A 237 -39.78 20.14 -19.54
N ILE A 238 -40.56 19.55 -20.46
CA ILE A 238 -41.81 20.15 -20.97
C ILE A 238 -42.89 20.22 -19.89
N GLU A 239 -43.02 19.19 -19.05
CA GLU A 239 -43.93 19.17 -17.89
C GLU A 239 -43.55 20.29 -16.89
N GLU A 240 -42.33 20.24 -16.35
CA GLU A 240 -41.94 21.10 -15.22
C GLU A 240 -41.59 22.55 -15.62
N PHE A 241 -41.48 22.86 -16.91
CA PHE A 241 -41.26 24.23 -17.39
C PHE A 241 -42.26 24.67 -18.45
N GLY A 242 -43.32 23.89 -18.71
CA GLY A 242 -44.25 24.11 -19.83
C GLY A 242 -44.78 25.53 -19.93
N ASP A 243 -45.24 26.11 -18.82
CA ASP A 243 -45.79 27.46 -18.82
C ASP A 243 -44.71 28.54 -18.98
N ALA A 244 -43.50 28.32 -18.44
CA ALA A 244 -42.37 29.23 -18.60
C ALA A 244 -41.75 29.18 -20.02
N ILE A 245 -41.94 28.06 -20.73
CA ILE A 245 -41.60 27.88 -22.15
C ILE A 245 -42.68 28.57 -23.01
N LYS A 246 -43.97 28.26 -22.79
CA LYS A 246 -45.11 28.89 -23.48
C LYS A 246 -45.12 30.42 -23.35
N LEU A 247 -44.92 30.95 -22.13
CA LEU A 247 -44.89 32.40 -21.85
C LEU A 247 -43.77 33.15 -22.59
N ARG A 248 -42.73 32.43 -23.04
CA ARG A 248 -41.63 32.99 -23.85
C ARG A 248 -41.84 32.81 -25.36
N GLY A 249 -42.92 32.17 -25.79
CA GLY A 249 -43.16 31.82 -27.19
C GLY A 249 -42.26 30.70 -27.74
N PHE A 250 -41.53 29.98 -26.87
CA PHE A 250 -40.58 28.96 -27.28
C PHE A 250 -41.31 27.69 -27.75
N ASP A 251 -41.00 27.23 -28.97
CA ASP A 251 -41.54 25.97 -29.50
C ASP A 251 -40.89 24.74 -28.84
N GLN A 252 -41.69 23.96 -28.13
CA GLN A 252 -41.31 22.73 -27.43
C GLN A 252 -40.69 21.67 -28.36
N SER A 253 -41.09 21.64 -29.64
CA SER A 253 -40.54 20.70 -30.63
C SER A 253 -39.03 20.92 -30.80
N ASN A 254 -38.62 22.19 -30.84
CA ASN A 254 -37.25 22.68 -31.08
C ASN A 254 -36.32 22.60 -29.84
N MET A 255 -36.78 22.02 -28.72
CA MET A 255 -35.94 21.83 -27.53
C MET A 255 -34.74 20.91 -27.82
N ASN A 256 -33.54 21.46 -27.72
CA ASN A 256 -32.28 20.77 -27.99
C ASN A 256 -31.59 20.34 -26.67
N LEU A 257 -31.59 19.03 -26.40
CA LEU A 257 -30.94 18.41 -25.23
C LEU A 257 -29.59 17.73 -25.53
N SER A 258 -29.04 17.89 -26.74
CA SER A 258 -27.82 17.19 -27.20
C SER A 258 -26.62 17.30 -26.25
N ARG A 259 -26.42 18.46 -25.58
CA ARG A 259 -25.33 18.64 -24.61
C ARG A 259 -25.58 17.90 -23.29
N THR A 260 -26.84 17.69 -22.89
CA THR A 260 -27.19 16.83 -21.76
C THR A 260 -26.96 15.36 -22.13
N TYR A 261 -27.43 14.91 -23.29
CA TYR A 261 -27.19 13.53 -23.76
C TYR A 261 -25.70 13.24 -23.96
N SER A 262 -24.93 14.19 -24.50
CA SER A 262 -23.47 14.10 -24.62
C SER A 262 -22.78 14.01 -23.25
N LYS A 263 -23.29 14.69 -22.21
CA LYS A 263 -22.83 14.50 -20.83
C LYS A 263 -23.23 13.14 -20.24
N ILE A 264 -24.41 12.61 -20.54
CA ILE A 264 -24.82 11.24 -20.13
C ILE A 264 -23.88 10.22 -20.77
N GLY A 265 -23.67 10.28 -22.09
CA GLY A 265 -22.75 9.40 -22.81
C GLY A 265 -21.31 9.54 -22.34
N LYS A 266 -20.85 10.77 -22.00
CA LYS A 266 -19.55 10.97 -21.37
C LYS A 266 -19.48 10.36 -19.97
N TYR A 267 -20.51 10.52 -19.13
CA TYR A 267 -20.53 9.94 -17.78
C TYR A 267 -20.46 8.41 -17.84
N ILE A 268 -21.27 7.79 -18.70
CA ILE A 268 -21.25 6.34 -18.95
C ILE A 268 -19.87 5.90 -19.47
N LEU A 269 -19.31 6.60 -20.47
CA LEU A 269 -17.98 6.32 -20.99
C LEU A 269 -16.87 6.46 -19.94
N ASP A 270 -16.90 7.51 -19.12
CA ASP A 270 -15.90 7.74 -18.06
C ASP A 270 -15.92 6.59 -17.03
N ILE A 271 -17.09 6.00 -16.71
CA ILE A 271 -17.19 4.87 -15.76
C ILE A 271 -17.03 3.48 -16.39
N THR A 272 -17.25 3.28 -17.70
CA THR A 272 -17.05 1.98 -18.37
C THR A 272 -15.72 1.85 -19.13
N SER A 273 -15.01 2.95 -19.40
CA SER A 273 -13.80 2.96 -20.24
C SER A 273 -12.66 2.08 -19.70
N SER A 274 -12.50 2.00 -18.38
CA SER A 274 -11.54 1.09 -17.72
C SER A 274 -11.81 -0.37 -18.10
N ASP A 275 -13.06 -0.82 -17.97
CA ASP A 275 -13.43 -2.20 -18.25
C ASP A 275 -13.47 -2.52 -19.74
N ILE A 276 -13.91 -1.58 -20.58
CA ILE A 276 -13.80 -1.73 -22.04
C ILE A 276 -12.35 -1.96 -22.45
N ASN A 277 -11.40 -1.15 -21.96
CA ASN A 277 -9.99 -1.31 -22.30
C ASN A 277 -9.34 -2.54 -21.64
N ASN A 278 -9.81 -2.96 -20.45
CA ASN A 278 -9.43 -4.25 -19.83
C ASN A 278 -9.89 -5.44 -20.70
N ILE A 279 -11.13 -5.40 -21.22
CA ILE A 279 -11.69 -6.47 -22.06
C ILE A 279 -10.97 -6.51 -23.41
N MET A 280 -10.70 -5.35 -24.02
CA MET A 280 -9.98 -5.24 -25.30
C MET A 280 -8.60 -5.92 -25.27
N LYS A 281 -7.88 -5.92 -24.14
CA LYS A 281 -6.59 -6.64 -24.00
C LYS A 281 -6.67 -8.16 -24.27
N PHE A 282 -7.86 -8.76 -24.16
CA PHE A 282 -8.07 -10.21 -24.30
C PHE A 282 -9.22 -10.59 -25.25
N ALA A 283 -9.86 -9.60 -25.87
CA ALA A 283 -11.03 -9.77 -26.74
C ALA A 283 -11.15 -8.64 -27.78
N ASP A 284 -10.01 -8.08 -28.22
CA ASP A 284 -9.97 -7.23 -29.42
C ASP A 284 -10.49 -7.99 -30.64
N THR A 285 -10.89 -7.28 -31.68
CA THR A 285 -11.36 -7.90 -32.93
C THR A 285 -10.17 -8.20 -33.83
N PRO A 286 -9.85 -9.46 -34.17
CA PRO A 286 -8.70 -9.78 -35.00
C PRO A 286 -8.95 -9.37 -36.46
N ILE A 287 -8.34 -8.25 -36.84
CA ILE A 287 -8.30 -7.67 -38.18
C ILE A 287 -7.11 -8.29 -38.92
N THR A 288 -7.38 -9.17 -39.89
CA THR A 288 -6.35 -9.83 -40.70
C THR A 288 -6.26 -9.20 -42.11
N PRO A 289 -5.16 -9.41 -42.85
CA PRO A 289 -5.09 -9.11 -44.27
C PRO A 289 -6.26 -9.70 -45.08
N GLY A 290 -6.58 -9.05 -46.20
CA GLY A 290 -7.68 -9.41 -47.11
C GLY A 290 -9.05 -8.86 -46.72
N MET A 291 -9.30 -8.55 -45.44
CA MET A 291 -10.60 -8.08 -44.95
C MET A 291 -11.00 -6.72 -45.54
N SER A 292 -12.28 -6.57 -45.85
CA SER A 292 -12.91 -5.28 -46.11
C SER A 292 -13.40 -4.61 -44.81
N ILE A 293 -13.69 -3.32 -44.89
CA ILE A 293 -14.37 -2.58 -43.81
C ILE A 293 -15.70 -3.24 -43.39
N SER A 294 -16.42 -3.92 -44.29
CA SER A 294 -17.66 -4.63 -43.95
C SER A 294 -17.42 -5.89 -43.13
N ASP A 295 -16.38 -6.66 -43.46
CA ASP A 295 -16.03 -7.89 -42.71
C ASP A 295 -15.59 -7.55 -41.28
N ILE A 296 -14.84 -6.44 -41.15
CA ILE A 296 -14.40 -5.90 -39.86
C ILE A 296 -15.59 -5.43 -39.02
N LYS A 297 -16.52 -4.67 -39.61
CA LYS A 297 -17.78 -4.24 -38.98
C LYS A 297 -18.56 -5.44 -38.43
N ASN A 298 -18.78 -6.46 -39.27
CA ASN A 298 -19.49 -7.68 -38.90
C ASN A 298 -18.78 -8.42 -37.76
N LYS A 299 -17.45 -8.57 -37.82
CA LYS A 299 -16.65 -9.17 -36.74
C LYS A 299 -16.74 -8.40 -35.41
N CYS A 300 -16.77 -7.07 -35.43
CA CYS A 300 -16.93 -6.27 -34.22
C CYS A 300 -18.32 -6.48 -33.58
N ILE A 301 -19.38 -6.62 -34.37
CA ILE A 301 -20.75 -6.91 -33.89
C ILE A 301 -20.85 -8.35 -33.35
N SER A 302 -20.19 -9.31 -34.01
CA SER A 302 -20.20 -10.73 -33.65
C SER A 302 -19.24 -11.12 -32.52
N ASN A 303 -18.51 -10.17 -31.91
CA ASN A 303 -17.52 -10.44 -30.87
C ASN A 303 -18.19 -10.79 -29.52
N LYS A 304 -18.72 -12.02 -29.41
CA LYS A 304 -19.42 -12.52 -28.22
C LYS A 304 -18.59 -12.38 -26.95
N ILE A 305 -17.30 -12.72 -26.99
CA ILE A 305 -16.40 -12.66 -25.81
C ILE A 305 -16.28 -11.24 -25.27
N PHE A 306 -16.23 -10.23 -26.14
CA PHE A 306 -16.27 -8.82 -25.73
C PHE A 306 -17.61 -8.46 -25.06
N PHE A 307 -18.73 -8.77 -25.72
CA PHE A 307 -20.06 -8.35 -25.25
C PHE A 307 -20.53 -9.07 -23.98
N ASP A 308 -20.22 -10.37 -23.82
CA ASP A 308 -20.57 -11.13 -22.61
C ASP A 308 -19.82 -10.58 -21.38
N LYS A 309 -18.52 -10.29 -21.54
CA LYS A 309 -17.71 -9.64 -20.50
C LYS A 309 -18.22 -8.22 -20.20
N LEU A 310 -18.53 -7.44 -21.23
CA LEU A 310 -19.05 -6.08 -21.07
C LEU A 310 -20.40 -6.07 -20.37
N HIS A 311 -21.31 -6.99 -20.70
CA HIS A 311 -22.61 -7.10 -20.03
C HIS A 311 -22.46 -7.36 -18.53
N LYS A 312 -21.53 -8.24 -18.13
CA LYS A 312 -21.21 -8.47 -16.71
C LYS A 312 -20.69 -7.20 -16.03
N SER A 313 -19.68 -6.53 -16.59
CA SER A 313 -19.16 -5.26 -16.04
C SER A 313 -20.26 -4.19 -15.97
N CYS A 314 -21.09 -4.05 -16.99
CA CYS A 314 -22.20 -3.10 -17.00
C CYS A 314 -23.25 -3.38 -15.91
N LYS A 315 -23.52 -4.66 -15.59
CA LYS A 315 -24.42 -5.04 -14.47
C LYS A 315 -23.81 -4.67 -13.11
N GLU A 316 -22.52 -4.93 -12.92
CA GLU A 316 -21.78 -4.57 -11.69
C GLU A 316 -21.71 -3.05 -11.50
N ILE A 317 -21.41 -2.31 -12.58
CA ILE A 317 -21.41 -0.84 -12.60
C ILE A 317 -22.82 -0.29 -12.33
N ALA A 318 -23.87 -0.83 -12.97
CA ALA A 318 -25.25 -0.38 -12.76
C ALA A 318 -25.67 -0.50 -11.27
N ILE A 319 -25.34 -1.61 -10.61
CA ILE A 319 -25.60 -1.81 -9.16
C ILE A 319 -24.79 -0.82 -8.30
N ALA A 320 -23.55 -0.50 -8.70
CA ALA A 320 -22.74 0.50 -8.00
C ALA A 320 -23.24 1.94 -8.21
N THR A 321 -23.74 2.25 -9.42
CA THR A 321 -24.31 3.53 -9.80
C THR A 321 -25.69 3.76 -9.16
N ASP A 322 -26.50 2.71 -9.00
CA ASP A 322 -27.80 2.82 -8.32
C ASP A 322 -27.66 3.11 -6.81
N LYS A 323 -26.54 2.73 -6.20
CA LYS A 323 -26.21 3.10 -4.80
C LYS A 323 -25.78 4.56 -4.62
N ILE A 324 -25.68 5.35 -5.70
CA ILE A 324 -25.34 6.78 -5.65
C ILE A 324 -26.62 7.60 -5.41
N PRO A 325 -26.62 8.53 -4.43
CA PRO A 325 -27.73 9.48 -4.23
C PRO A 325 -28.08 10.25 -5.51
N ALA A 326 -29.37 10.35 -5.81
CA ALA A 326 -29.88 10.83 -7.09
C ALA A 326 -29.41 12.28 -7.39
N GLU A 327 -29.30 13.12 -6.36
CA GLU A 327 -28.91 14.53 -6.40
C GLU A 327 -27.55 14.72 -7.08
N ASN A 328 -26.66 13.73 -7.00
CA ASN A 328 -25.34 13.78 -7.64
C ASN A 328 -25.44 13.83 -9.17
N PHE A 329 -26.48 13.27 -9.79
CA PHE A 329 -26.65 13.27 -11.26
C PHE A 329 -27.08 14.65 -11.81
N LEU A 330 -27.55 15.58 -10.96
CA LEU A 330 -28.03 16.91 -11.39
C LEU A 330 -27.02 17.76 -12.18
N HIS A 331 -25.72 17.53 -12.00
CA HIS A 331 -24.68 18.23 -12.76
C HIS A 331 -24.65 17.84 -14.26
N ILE A 332 -25.32 16.75 -14.64
CA ILE A 332 -25.42 16.24 -16.01
C ILE A 332 -26.36 17.11 -16.87
N ILE A 333 -27.36 17.77 -16.28
CA ILE A 333 -28.21 18.72 -17.02
C ILE A 333 -27.38 19.91 -17.56
N GLN A 334 -27.72 20.37 -18.76
CA GLN A 334 -27.22 21.64 -19.30
C GLN A 334 -27.90 22.84 -18.60
N SER A 335 -27.12 23.83 -18.17
CA SER A 335 -27.65 25.02 -17.50
C SER A 335 -28.42 25.97 -18.43
N ARG A 336 -28.26 25.82 -19.74
CA ARG A 336 -29.04 26.51 -20.78
C ARG A 336 -29.55 25.50 -21.79
N VAL A 337 -30.85 25.45 -22.00
CA VAL A 337 -31.51 24.63 -23.02
C VAL A 337 -31.78 25.50 -24.24
N GLY A 338 -31.38 25.06 -25.43
CA GLY A 338 -31.64 25.78 -26.68
C GLY A 338 -33.02 25.43 -27.26
N PHE A 339 -33.69 26.43 -27.82
CA PHE A 339 -34.99 26.31 -28.51
C PHE A 339 -34.83 26.90 -29.92
N GLY A 340 -34.00 26.26 -30.75
CA GLY A 340 -33.56 26.81 -32.04
C GLY A 340 -32.27 27.64 -31.96
N ALA A 341 -32.03 28.48 -32.98
CA ALA A 341 -30.68 29.02 -33.28
C ALA A 341 -30.22 30.21 -32.42
N LYS A 342 -31.13 30.92 -31.74
CA LYS A 342 -30.83 32.13 -30.94
C LYS A 342 -31.50 32.15 -29.56
N GLU A 343 -32.40 31.21 -29.28
CA GLU A 343 -33.26 31.22 -28.11
C GLU A 343 -32.79 30.20 -27.07
N TYR A 344 -32.73 30.64 -25.81
CA TYR A 344 -32.22 29.85 -24.70
C TYR A 344 -33.06 30.02 -23.43
N PHE A 345 -33.36 28.90 -22.79
CA PHE A 345 -33.97 28.84 -21.46
C PHE A 345 -32.89 28.61 -20.39
N ASP A 346 -32.81 29.45 -19.36
CA ASP A 346 -31.88 29.32 -18.23
C ASP A 346 -32.38 28.24 -17.25
N ALA A 347 -32.21 26.97 -17.63
CA ALA A 347 -32.46 25.78 -16.81
C ALA A 347 -31.44 25.64 -15.64
N ASN A 348 -31.22 26.74 -14.92
CA ASN A 348 -30.20 26.86 -13.90
C ASN A 348 -30.62 26.09 -12.65
N VAL A 349 -30.11 24.87 -12.51
CA VAL A 349 -30.43 23.89 -11.45
C VAL A 349 -30.30 24.45 -10.02
N ARG A 350 -29.59 25.57 -9.81
CA ARG A 350 -29.57 26.27 -8.52
C ARG A 350 -30.92 26.94 -8.20
N LYS A 351 -31.56 27.56 -9.20
CA LYS A 351 -32.85 28.30 -9.10
C LYS A 351 -34.10 27.42 -9.11
N ILE A 352 -33.99 26.18 -9.60
CA ILE A 352 -35.09 25.20 -9.62
C ILE A 352 -35.55 24.91 -8.17
N SER A 353 -36.83 24.58 -7.95
CA SER A 353 -37.34 24.14 -6.64
C SER A 353 -36.78 22.76 -6.25
N ILE A 354 -36.82 22.38 -4.96
CA ILE A 354 -36.23 21.12 -4.51
C ILE A 354 -36.99 19.90 -5.06
N ASN A 355 -38.31 19.91 -5.08
CA ASN A 355 -39.14 18.82 -5.61
C ASN A 355 -38.81 18.55 -7.10
N ARG A 356 -38.66 19.61 -7.91
CA ARG A 356 -38.23 19.51 -9.31
C ARG A 356 -36.81 18.96 -9.45
N LYS A 357 -35.88 19.37 -8.59
CA LYS A 357 -34.53 18.77 -8.56
C LYS A 357 -34.62 17.28 -8.29
N ASN A 358 -35.43 16.84 -7.34
CA ASN A 358 -35.56 15.42 -7.01
C ASN A 358 -36.18 14.61 -8.17
N LYS A 359 -37.21 15.12 -8.86
CA LYS A 359 -37.74 14.52 -10.10
C LYS A 359 -36.65 14.38 -11.18
N PHE A 360 -35.93 15.46 -11.50
CA PHE A 360 -34.86 15.41 -12.51
C PHE A 360 -33.68 14.51 -12.08
N SER A 361 -33.33 14.49 -10.80
CA SER A 361 -32.20 13.73 -10.28
C SER A 361 -32.48 12.22 -10.35
N LEU A 362 -33.70 11.81 -9.99
CA LEU A 362 -34.19 10.43 -10.13
C LEU A 362 -34.27 9.99 -11.59
N LEU A 363 -34.82 10.81 -12.50
CA LEU A 363 -34.90 10.45 -13.92
C LEU A 363 -33.51 10.32 -14.57
N LEU A 364 -32.56 11.21 -14.26
CA LEU A 364 -31.18 11.10 -14.75
C LEU A 364 -30.49 9.83 -14.24
N LYS A 365 -30.68 9.49 -12.95
CA LYS A 365 -30.18 8.25 -12.35
C LYS A 365 -30.76 7.03 -13.08
N TYR A 366 -32.08 7.01 -13.29
CA TYR A 366 -32.77 5.96 -14.03
C TYR A 366 -32.24 5.82 -15.47
N LEU A 367 -32.15 6.92 -16.23
CA LEU A 367 -31.65 6.91 -17.60
C LEU A 367 -30.21 6.37 -17.70
N VAL A 368 -29.34 6.73 -16.74
CA VAL A 368 -27.97 6.19 -16.68
C VAL A 368 -27.96 4.70 -16.34
N VAL A 369 -28.70 4.26 -15.31
CA VAL A 369 -28.75 2.85 -14.88
C VAL A 369 -29.36 1.95 -15.97
N ASN A 370 -30.47 2.34 -16.57
CA ASN A 370 -31.10 1.63 -17.69
C ASN A 370 -30.16 1.57 -18.92
N SER A 371 -29.50 2.70 -19.24
CA SER A 371 -28.54 2.75 -20.35
C SER A 371 -27.29 1.90 -20.12
N LEU A 372 -26.84 1.72 -18.88
CA LEU A 372 -25.76 0.78 -18.53
C LEU A 372 -26.21 -0.67 -18.76
N LEU A 373 -27.38 -1.06 -18.26
CA LEU A 373 -27.91 -2.42 -18.42
C LEU A 373 -28.13 -2.78 -19.91
N GLY A 374 -28.63 -1.83 -20.71
CA GLY A 374 -28.81 -1.97 -22.16
C GLY A 374 -27.55 -1.75 -23.01
N LEU A 375 -26.42 -1.30 -22.42
CA LEU A 375 -25.26 -0.79 -23.18
C LEU A 375 -24.69 -1.77 -24.23
N PRO A 376 -24.54 -3.09 -23.96
CA PRO A 376 -24.04 -4.04 -24.95
C PRO A 376 -24.91 -4.10 -26.22
N ARG A 377 -26.24 -4.02 -26.07
CA ARG A 377 -27.19 -4.04 -27.19
C ARG A 377 -27.15 -2.72 -27.96
N LYS A 378 -27.14 -1.58 -27.25
CA LYS A 378 -27.06 -0.26 -27.88
C LYS A 378 -25.75 -0.05 -28.65
N ILE A 379 -24.63 -0.58 -28.15
CA ILE A 379 -23.33 -0.56 -28.87
C ILE A 379 -23.40 -1.38 -30.17
N LYS A 380 -24.01 -2.58 -30.17
CA LYS A 380 -24.18 -3.38 -31.41
C LYS A 380 -24.98 -2.61 -32.45
N TYR A 381 -26.16 -2.14 -32.07
CA TYR A 381 -27.05 -1.36 -32.93
C TYR A 381 -26.36 -0.10 -33.50
N GLU A 382 -25.57 0.60 -32.69
CA GLU A 382 -24.86 1.79 -33.15
C GLU A 382 -23.73 1.42 -34.14
N ILE A 383 -22.98 0.33 -33.91
CA ILE A 383 -21.98 -0.17 -34.87
C ILE A 383 -22.63 -0.71 -36.15
N GLU A 384 -23.82 -1.33 -36.06
CA GLU A 384 -24.63 -1.72 -37.23
C GLU A 384 -24.99 -0.51 -38.10
N ASN A 385 -25.16 0.69 -37.50
CA ASN A 385 -25.41 1.94 -38.20
C ASN A 385 -24.14 2.73 -38.62
N PHE A 386 -22.93 2.30 -38.25
CA PHE A 386 -21.69 2.99 -38.62
C PHE A 386 -21.41 2.95 -40.13
N SER A 387 -20.99 4.10 -40.69
CA SER A 387 -20.47 4.22 -42.05
C SER A 387 -19.08 3.61 -42.20
N ALA A 388 -18.63 3.37 -43.44
CA ALA A 388 -17.26 2.88 -43.68
C ALA A 388 -16.18 3.81 -43.08
N THR A 389 -16.43 5.12 -43.11
CA THR A 389 -15.59 6.15 -42.48
C THR A 389 -15.60 6.05 -40.95
N ASP A 390 -16.74 5.73 -40.32
CA ASP A 390 -16.82 5.54 -38.86
C ASP A 390 -16.08 4.28 -38.40
N ILE A 391 -16.22 3.16 -39.13
CA ILE A 391 -15.45 1.93 -38.86
C ILE A 391 -13.95 2.21 -39.01
N SER A 392 -13.55 2.88 -40.09
CA SER A 392 -12.16 3.25 -40.37
C SER A 392 -11.59 4.13 -39.25
N ASN A 393 -12.29 5.20 -38.87
CA ASN A 393 -11.87 6.11 -37.78
C ASN A 393 -12.01 5.48 -36.38
N GLY A 394 -12.79 4.41 -36.23
CA GLY A 394 -12.95 3.65 -34.99
C GLY A 394 -11.79 2.69 -34.73
N LEU A 395 -11.27 2.04 -35.77
CA LEU A 395 -10.31 0.93 -35.66
C LEU A 395 -8.92 1.21 -36.22
N PHE A 396 -8.78 2.23 -37.06
CA PHE A 396 -7.50 2.65 -37.64
C PHE A 396 -7.21 4.13 -37.32
N VAL A 397 -5.97 4.53 -37.54
CA VAL A 397 -5.50 5.90 -37.33
C VAL A 397 -4.45 6.25 -38.38
N GLN A 398 -4.54 7.46 -38.95
CA GLN A 398 -3.63 7.90 -40.01
C GLN A 398 -2.31 8.40 -39.39
N LEU A 399 -1.22 7.70 -39.67
CA LEU A 399 0.13 7.97 -39.17
C LEU A 399 1.09 8.01 -40.37
N HIS A 400 1.76 9.16 -40.54
CA HIS A 400 2.70 9.43 -41.64
C HIS A 400 2.16 9.07 -43.05
N GLY A 401 0.84 9.21 -43.25
CA GLY A 401 0.13 8.92 -44.49
C GLY A 401 -0.52 7.54 -44.60
N VAL A 402 -0.33 6.64 -43.63
CA VAL A 402 -0.84 5.25 -43.63
C VAL A 402 -1.88 5.07 -42.53
N TYR A 403 -2.97 4.34 -42.81
CA TYR A 403 -3.95 3.96 -41.79
C TYR A 403 -3.50 2.66 -41.09
N ILE A 404 -2.95 2.79 -39.90
CA ILE A 404 -2.49 1.67 -39.05
C ILE A 404 -3.59 1.31 -38.06
N THR A 405 -3.73 0.04 -37.67
CA THR A 405 -4.70 -0.35 -36.61
C THR A 405 -4.42 0.37 -35.27
N LYS A 406 -5.47 0.64 -34.51
CA LYS A 406 -5.35 1.17 -33.15
C LYS A 406 -4.91 0.13 -32.11
N SER A 407 -4.98 -1.16 -32.44
CA SER A 407 -4.38 -2.23 -31.64
C SER A 407 -2.86 -2.08 -31.59
N PHE A 408 -2.22 -1.91 -32.75
CA PHE A 408 -0.81 -1.53 -32.87
C PHE A 408 -0.49 -0.30 -32.00
N MET A 409 -1.33 0.75 -32.05
CA MET A 409 -1.08 1.96 -31.25
C MET A 409 -1.27 1.79 -29.73
N ARG A 410 -2.05 0.82 -29.27
CA ARG A 410 -2.09 0.45 -27.84
C ARG A 410 -0.77 -0.22 -27.44
N ASN A 411 -0.31 -1.20 -28.22
CA ASN A 411 0.92 -1.94 -27.97
C ASN A 411 2.17 -1.02 -28.07
N MET A 412 2.16 -0.09 -29.04
CA MET A 412 3.14 0.99 -29.19
C MET A 412 3.24 1.88 -27.95
N LEU A 413 2.11 2.24 -27.33
CA LEU A 413 2.11 3.01 -26.09
C LEU A 413 2.57 2.21 -24.87
N GLU A 414 2.37 0.89 -24.84
CA GLU A 414 2.91 0.02 -23.80
C GLU A 414 4.44 -0.09 -23.95
N ILE A 415 4.96 -0.31 -25.16
CA ILE A 415 6.40 -0.20 -25.47
C ILE A 415 6.97 1.15 -25.03
N TYR A 416 6.28 2.26 -25.34
CA TYR A 416 6.72 3.60 -24.92
C TYR A 416 6.71 3.76 -23.39
N ALA A 417 5.69 3.27 -22.69
CA ALA A 417 5.54 3.40 -21.24
C ALA A 417 6.60 2.60 -20.46
N ILE A 418 6.88 1.36 -20.88
CA ILE A 418 7.94 0.51 -20.31
C ILE A 418 9.31 1.19 -20.46
N ASN A 419 9.59 1.76 -21.63
CA ASN A 419 10.86 2.45 -21.86
C ASN A 419 10.93 3.84 -21.20
N LYS A 420 9.78 4.42 -20.82
CA LYS A 420 9.73 5.68 -20.07
C LYS A 420 10.15 5.54 -18.61
N SER A 421 9.71 4.49 -17.91
CA SER A 421 10.13 4.29 -16.51
C SER A 421 11.66 4.22 -16.39
N ILE A 422 12.31 3.55 -17.36
CA ILE A 422 13.76 3.43 -17.50
C ILE A 422 14.44 4.80 -17.68
N MET A 423 13.83 5.75 -18.42
CA MET A 423 14.39 7.10 -18.59
C MET A 423 14.19 8.02 -17.37
N ASP A 424 13.03 7.96 -16.71
CA ASP A 424 12.68 8.88 -15.61
C ASP A 424 13.44 8.57 -14.29
N ASP A 425 13.92 7.33 -14.10
CA ASP A 425 14.54 6.86 -12.85
C ASP A 425 15.97 7.42 -12.62
N ASP A 426 16.77 7.54 -13.69
CA ASP A 426 18.22 7.72 -13.55
C ASP A 426 18.70 9.07 -14.10
N ARG A 427 18.74 10.10 -13.25
CA ARG A 427 19.32 11.42 -13.61
C ARG A 427 20.85 11.40 -13.86
N LYS A 428 21.44 10.22 -14.02
CA LYS A 428 22.83 9.97 -14.41
C LYS A 428 22.98 9.03 -15.62
N VAL A 429 21.91 8.74 -16.38
CA VAL A 429 22.00 7.95 -17.64
C VAL A 429 23.16 8.44 -18.51
N VAL A 430 24.13 7.56 -18.75
CA VAL A 430 25.26 7.82 -19.65
C VAL A 430 24.80 7.59 -21.10
N TYR A 431 25.11 8.52 -22.00
CA TYR A 431 24.71 8.52 -23.43
C TYR A 431 24.65 7.14 -24.12
N LYS A 432 25.60 6.24 -23.82
CA LYS A 432 25.67 4.89 -24.38
C LYS A 432 24.37 4.08 -24.22
N SER A 433 23.64 4.21 -23.11
CA SER A 433 22.40 3.45 -22.89
C SER A 433 21.19 4.03 -23.60
N PHE A 434 21.18 5.31 -23.99
CA PHE A 434 20.13 5.86 -24.86
C PHE A 434 20.13 5.15 -26.22
N TYR A 435 21.30 4.83 -26.78
CA TYR A 435 21.40 4.11 -28.05
C TYR A 435 20.80 2.69 -27.95
N GLU A 436 21.20 1.91 -26.94
CA GLU A 436 20.64 0.57 -26.72
C GLU A 436 19.12 0.61 -26.44
N LEU A 437 18.64 1.67 -25.78
CA LEU A 437 17.22 1.88 -25.52
C LEU A 437 16.44 2.18 -26.81
N PHE A 438 16.92 3.08 -27.66
CA PHE A 438 16.31 3.34 -28.98
C PHE A 438 16.40 2.14 -29.92
N LYS A 439 17.46 1.34 -29.83
CA LYS A 439 17.57 0.04 -30.52
C LYS A 439 16.50 -0.95 -30.04
N THR A 440 16.32 -1.08 -28.73
CA THR A 440 15.28 -1.95 -28.13
C THR A 440 13.87 -1.51 -28.55
N ILE A 441 13.62 -0.19 -28.55
CA ILE A 441 12.37 0.40 -29.07
C ILE A 441 12.20 0.06 -30.56
N LYS A 442 13.24 0.22 -31.39
CA LYS A 442 13.22 -0.13 -32.83
C LYS A 442 12.82 -1.59 -33.04
N GLU A 443 13.53 -2.52 -32.41
CA GLU A 443 13.32 -3.96 -32.60
C GLU A 443 11.92 -4.41 -32.15
N ASN A 444 11.36 -3.80 -31.10
CA ASN A 444 10.00 -4.07 -30.66
C ASN A 444 8.94 -3.45 -31.59
N LEU A 445 9.16 -2.22 -32.09
CA LEU A 445 8.27 -1.58 -33.07
C LEU A 445 8.25 -2.34 -34.41
N GLU A 446 9.39 -2.87 -34.87
CA GLU A 446 9.46 -3.63 -36.12
C GLU A 446 8.71 -4.97 -36.02
N LYS A 447 8.83 -5.69 -34.89
CA LYS A 447 8.04 -6.91 -34.60
C LYS A 447 6.54 -6.62 -34.52
N GLU A 448 6.16 -5.59 -33.77
CA GLU A 448 4.76 -5.22 -33.55
C GLU A 448 4.11 -4.71 -34.85
N LEU A 449 4.86 -4.02 -35.72
CA LEU A 449 4.40 -3.70 -37.08
C LEU A 449 4.28 -4.95 -37.97
N GLN A 450 5.18 -5.93 -37.85
CA GLN A 450 5.18 -7.14 -38.69
C GLN A 450 3.89 -7.98 -38.52
N VAL A 451 3.31 -8.00 -37.32
CA VAL A 451 2.01 -8.64 -37.03
C VAL A 451 0.81 -7.69 -37.18
N SER A 452 1.04 -6.42 -37.51
CA SER A 452 -0.02 -5.42 -37.65
C SER A 452 -0.71 -5.45 -39.02
N SER A 453 -1.89 -4.83 -39.06
CA SER A 453 -2.73 -4.73 -40.25
C SER A 453 -2.81 -3.27 -40.73
N LEU A 454 -2.65 -3.03 -42.04
CA LEU A 454 -2.75 -1.71 -42.64
C LEU A 454 -3.99 -1.58 -43.52
N LEU A 455 -4.73 -0.48 -43.38
CA LEU A 455 -5.88 -0.17 -44.24
C LEU A 455 -5.46 0.67 -45.45
N PHE A 456 -5.81 0.22 -46.65
CA PHE A 456 -5.62 0.94 -47.91
C PHE A 456 -6.78 0.66 -48.86
N LYS A 457 -7.39 1.70 -49.46
CA LYS A 457 -8.56 1.57 -50.36
C LYS A 457 -9.66 0.63 -49.80
N GLU A 458 -10.02 0.84 -48.52
CA GLU A 458 -11.04 0.08 -47.77
C GLU A 458 -10.78 -1.44 -47.58
N ARG A 459 -9.56 -1.91 -47.91
CA ARG A 459 -9.09 -3.29 -47.66
C ARG A 459 -7.87 -3.32 -46.75
N VAL A 460 -7.68 -4.43 -46.05
CA VAL A 460 -6.54 -4.65 -45.15
C VAL A 460 -5.43 -5.44 -45.84
N TYR A 461 -4.18 -5.06 -45.55
CA TYR A 461 -2.95 -5.64 -46.10
C TYR A 461 -1.89 -5.85 -45.01
N SER A 462 -1.01 -6.82 -45.22
CA SER A 462 0.22 -6.95 -44.42
C SER A 462 1.26 -5.91 -44.82
N PRO A 463 1.90 -5.20 -43.87
CA PRO A 463 3.01 -4.30 -44.17
C PRO A 463 4.24 -5.11 -44.62
N ASN A 464 4.81 -4.73 -45.77
CA ASN A 464 6.10 -5.27 -46.20
C ASN A 464 7.27 -4.59 -45.48
N ASP A 465 8.44 -5.25 -45.45
CA ASP A 465 9.71 -4.79 -44.88
C ASP A 465 10.01 -3.30 -45.05
N ARG A 466 9.78 -2.78 -46.26
CA ARG A 466 10.07 -1.39 -46.61
C ARG A 466 9.15 -0.43 -45.86
N ILE A 467 7.88 -0.78 -45.71
CA ILE A 467 6.89 -0.01 -44.96
C ILE A 467 7.19 -0.11 -43.46
N ILE A 468 7.48 -1.31 -42.94
CA ILE A 468 7.86 -1.54 -41.54
C ILE A 468 9.03 -0.63 -41.13
N LYS A 469 10.17 -0.74 -41.83
CA LYS A 469 11.39 0.05 -41.57
C LYS A 469 11.14 1.56 -41.66
N SER A 470 10.28 2.00 -42.58
CA SER A 470 9.96 3.41 -42.77
C SER A 470 9.04 3.97 -41.68
N ILE A 471 7.98 3.24 -41.31
CA ILE A 471 7.07 3.65 -40.22
C ILE A 471 7.85 3.66 -38.90
N THR A 472 8.65 2.62 -38.60
CA THR A 472 9.50 2.60 -37.39
C THR A 472 10.44 3.81 -37.35
N LYS A 473 11.08 4.20 -38.47
CA LYS A 473 11.95 5.39 -38.50
C LYS A 473 11.20 6.67 -38.11
N TYR A 474 9.97 6.86 -38.58
CA TYR A 474 9.17 8.03 -38.21
C TYR A 474 8.63 7.96 -36.77
N LEU A 475 8.19 6.80 -36.29
CA LEU A 475 7.73 6.63 -34.90
C LEU A 475 8.88 6.84 -33.88
N ILE A 476 10.10 6.41 -34.20
CA ILE A 476 11.29 6.70 -33.38
C ILE A 476 11.58 8.20 -33.35
N SER A 477 11.42 8.92 -34.47
CA SER A 477 11.54 10.37 -34.53
C SER A 477 10.49 11.06 -33.63
N ASP A 478 9.24 10.62 -33.65
CA ASP A 478 8.18 11.16 -32.78
C ASP A 478 8.45 10.88 -31.29
N ILE A 479 8.89 9.67 -30.94
CA ILE A 479 9.33 9.32 -29.58
C ILE A 479 10.50 10.22 -29.12
N ALA A 480 11.53 10.39 -29.95
CA ALA A 480 12.70 11.21 -29.63
C ALA A 480 12.33 12.70 -29.47
N ASN A 481 11.45 13.22 -30.33
CA ASN A 481 10.93 14.59 -30.25
C ASN A 481 10.10 14.83 -28.98
N ILE A 482 9.40 13.82 -28.44
CA ILE A 482 8.70 13.92 -27.15
C ILE A 482 9.69 13.99 -25.98
N TYR A 483 10.76 13.18 -25.98
CA TYR A 483 11.72 13.14 -24.87
C TYR A 483 12.64 14.35 -24.82
N PHE A 484 13.19 14.78 -25.95
CA PHE A 484 14.23 15.81 -26.01
C PHE A 484 13.73 17.18 -26.48
N GLY A 485 12.47 17.26 -26.94
CA GLY A 485 11.91 18.43 -27.58
C GLY A 485 12.58 18.73 -28.94
N LYS A 486 12.22 19.87 -29.56
CA LYS A 486 12.69 20.27 -30.90
C LYS A 486 14.22 20.45 -31.07
N LYS A 487 15.04 20.19 -30.05
CA LYS A 487 16.51 20.33 -30.10
C LYS A 487 17.24 19.04 -30.54
N SER A 488 16.54 17.91 -30.69
CA SER A 488 17.16 16.60 -30.98
C SER A 488 17.33 16.23 -32.45
N ILE A 489 16.88 17.05 -33.41
CA ILE A 489 16.84 16.71 -34.85
C ILE A 489 18.21 16.22 -35.38
N LEU A 490 19.30 16.79 -34.86
CA LEU A 490 20.69 16.40 -35.19
C LEU A 490 21.06 14.93 -34.90
N LEU A 491 20.26 14.19 -34.11
CA LEU A 491 20.51 12.78 -33.77
C LEU A 491 20.07 11.78 -34.84
N THR A 492 19.17 12.15 -35.77
CA THR A 492 18.54 11.19 -36.71
C THR A 492 19.01 11.32 -38.16
N GLU A 493 19.69 12.41 -38.52
CA GLU A 493 20.15 12.67 -39.90
C GLU A 493 21.55 12.14 -40.21
N ASN A 494 22.40 11.91 -39.19
CA ASN A 494 23.82 11.54 -39.34
C ASN A 494 24.10 10.05 -39.02
N ALA A 495 23.10 9.18 -39.09
CA ALA A 495 23.17 7.79 -38.64
C ALA A 495 23.07 6.77 -39.80
N ASP A 496 23.99 6.86 -40.76
CA ASP A 496 24.30 5.73 -41.66
C ASP A 496 25.26 4.74 -40.96
N GLU A 497 25.24 3.47 -41.39
CA GLU A 497 25.54 2.31 -40.53
C GLU A 497 27.04 2.04 -40.22
N THR A 498 27.95 2.99 -40.39
CA THR A 498 29.41 2.76 -40.28
C THR A 498 30.19 3.68 -39.33
N LEU A 499 30.85 3.06 -38.34
CA LEU A 499 31.93 3.54 -37.46
C LEU A 499 31.60 4.57 -36.35
N PRO A 500 31.95 4.30 -35.07
CA PRO A 500 31.75 5.23 -33.96
C PRO A 500 32.93 6.20 -33.76
N ILE A 501 32.69 7.50 -33.95
CA ILE A 501 33.67 8.56 -33.67
C ILE A 501 33.68 8.90 -32.17
N SER A 502 34.87 9.08 -31.59
CA SER A 502 35.03 9.33 -30.15
C SER A 502 34.76 10.79 -29.75
N PHE A 503 33.59 11.07 -29.19
CA PHE A 503 33.31 12.35 -28.52
C PHE A 503 34.04 12.46 -27.17
N ASN A 504 35.26 13.03 -27.18
CA ASN A 504 36.05 13.20 -25.96
C ASN A 504 36.76 14.58 -25.84
N GLN A 505 36.16 15.63 -26.41
CA GLN A 505 36.55 17.04 -26.19
C GLN A 505 35.33 17.96 -26.29
N HIS A 506 34.69 18.28 -25.15
CA HIS A 506 34.16 19.61 -24.79
C HIS A 506 33.36 19.54 -23.46
N ARG A 507 34.06 19.67 -22.34
CA ARG A 507 33.51 20.23 -21.09
C ARG A 507 34.39 21.42 -20.69
N ARG A 508 34.01 22.62 -21.13
CA ARG A 508 34.36 23.84 -20.40
C ARG A 508 33.20 24.15 -19.47
N TYR A 509 33.49 24.26 -18.17
CA TYR A 509 32.61 24.95 -17.24
C TYR A 509 32.50 26.42 -17.68
N ILE A 510 31.34 27.02 -17.47
CA ILE A 510 31.19 28.47 -17.42
C ILE A 510 30.92 28.77 -15.95
N ASP A 511 31.93 29.29 -15.25
CA ASP A 511 31.73 29.92 -13.95
C ASP A 511 31.16 31.32 -14.14
N ILE A 512 30.26 31.73 -13.26
CA ILE A 512 29.70 33.09 -13.19
C ILE A 512 29.61 33.49 -11.71
N GLU A 513 30.74 33.90 -11.13
CA GLU A 513 30.79 34.46 -9.77
C GLU A 513 31.98 35.42 -9.64
N ASP A 514 31.94 36.55 -10.35
CA ASP A 514 32.97 37.59 -10.25
C ASP A 514 32.36 38.99 -10.43
N ILE A 515 32.26 39.77 -9.33
CA ILE A 515 32.03 41.22 -9.30
C ILE A 515 32.34 41.76 -7.88
N ARG A 516 33.27 42.73 -7.79
CA ARG A 516 33.62 43.61 -6.64
C ARG A 516 34.29 42.91 -5.42
N ASN A 517 35.59 43.08 -5.10
CA ASN A 517 36.47 44.28 -4.99
C ASN A 517 35.93 45.38 -4.04
N PHE A 518 36.67 45.97 -3.06
CA PHE A 518 38.07 45.77 -2.57
C PHE A 518 38.29 46.53 -1.21
N GLU A 519 39.55 46.64 -0.75
CA GLU A 519 40.16 47.80 -0.02
C GLU A 519 40.23 47.89 1.55
N GLN A 520 41.43 47.59 2.08
CA GLN A 520 42.27 48.25 3.14
C GLN A 520 41.82 48.64 4.59
N ARG A 521 42.66 48.20 5.57
CA ARG A 521 43.37 48.91 6.70
C ARG A 521 42.55 49.74 7.74
N SER A 522 42.94 49.92 9.02
CA SER A 522 44.30 50.07 9.63
C SER A 522 44.43 49.67 11.13
N ASN A 523 45.64 49.82 11.69
CA ASN A 523 46.12 49.55 13.07
C ASN A 523 45.99 50.82 13.99
N PRO A 524 46.55 50.95 15.24
CA PRO A 524 47.07 49.98 16.25
C PRO A 524 46.67 50.28 17.74
N GLN A 525 47.09 49.47 18.74
CA GLN A 525 47.95 49.84 19.92
C GLN A 525 47.96 48.85 21.13
N LEU A 526 48.91 49.10 22.04
CA LEU A 526 49.51 48.31 23.16
C LEU A 526 48.93 48.70 24.57
N PRO A 527 49.43 48.21 25.75
CA PRO A 527 50.04 46.91 26.17
C PRO A 527 49.62 46.43 27.61
N SER A 528 50.37 45.46 28.19
CA SER A 528 50.67 45.26 29.64
C SER A 528 49.60 44.60 30.55
N THR A 529 49.88 43.82 31.62
CA THR A 529 51.12 43.22 32.21
C THR A 529 50.77 42.10 33.24
N SER A 530 51.76 41.28 33.66
CA SER A 530 51.87 40.56 34.98
C SER A 530 50.83 39.46 35.36
N SER A 531 51.09 38.47 36.24
CA SER A 531 52.33 37.83 36.75
C SER A 531 52.06 36.62 37.68
N ASN A 532 53.02 35.69 37.80
CA ASN A 532 53.38 34.84 38.97
C ASN A 532 52.54 33.59 39.42
N ALA A 533 53.27 32.46 39.56
CA ALA A 533 53.42 31.55 40.75
C ALA A 533 52.20 30.81 41.39
N SER A 534 52.35 29.64 42.05
CA SER A 534 53.38 28.57 42.11
C SER A 534 52.85 27.33 42.91
N GLU A 535 53.62 26.22 42.99
CA GLU A 535 53.58 25.14 44.03
C GLU A 535 52.32 24.22 44.18
N GLU A 536 52.36 22.98 44.72
CA GLU A 536 53.38 21.89 44.77
C GLU A 536 52.74 20.52 45.23
N TYR A 537 53.30 19.36 44.83
CA TYR A 537 53.23 18.00 45.47
C TYR A 537 51.85 17.30 45.79
N GLU A 538 51.68 15.98 46.10
CA GLU A 538 52.54 14.76 46.07
C GLU A 538 51.76 13.40 45.94
N LYS A 539 52.47 12.34 45.49
CA LYS A 539 52.38 10.88 45.83
C LYS A 539 51.21 9.91 45.44
N HIS A 540 51.62 8.63 45.43
CA HIS A 540 50.99 7.33 45.11
C HIS A 540 50.50 6.59 46.43
N PRO A 541 49.97 5.33 46.49
CA PRO A 541 50.16 4.16 45.59
C PRO A 541 48.96 3.16 45.40
N SER A 542 49.29 1.94 44.92
CA SER A 542 48.42 0.86 44.42
C SER A 542 48.31 -0.39 45.33
N ALA A 543 47.35 -1.29 45.06
CA ALA A 543 47.31 -2.66 45.60
C ALA A 543 46.66 -3.68 44.62
N THR A 544 47.02 -4.97 44.73
CA THR A 544 46.60 -6.08 43.85
C THR A 544 46.36 -7.37 44.65
N ARG A 545 45.43 -8.25 44.25
CA ARG A 545 45.30 -9.61 44.83
C ARG A 545 44.59 -10.60 43.89
N ASN A 546 45.07 -11.85 43.87
CA ASN A 546 44.50 -12.98 43.12
C ASN A 546 43.91 -14.03 44.10
N ILE A 547 42.87 -14.77 43.69
CA ILE A 547 42.36 -16.01 44.31
C ILE A 547 41.98 -17.00 43.17
N SER A 548 41.98 -18.32 43.44
CA SER A 548 41.99 -19.41 42.45
C SER A 548 40.63 -20.11 42.20
N GLU A 549 40.55 -20.92 41.13
CA GLU A 549 39.29 -21.37 40.46
C GLU A 549 38.61 -22.65 40.99
N ASN A 550 39.14 -23.35 42.01
CA ASN A 550 38.76 -24.75 42.28
C ASN A 550 37.40 -25.03 42.97
N THR A 551 36.53 -24.04 43.19
CA THR A 551 35.31 -24.19 44.01
C THR A 551 34.02 -24.53 43.23
N ILE A 552 34.00 -24.37 41.90
CA ILE A 552 32.75 -24.34 41.11
C ILE A 552 32.17 -25.73 40.79
N ARG A 553 32.87 -26.84 41.10
CA ARG A 553 32.55 -28.17 40.54
C ARG A 553 31.51 -29.01 41.28
N GLU A 554 31.01 -28.60 42.45
CA GLU A 554 30.10 -29.44 43.28
C GLU A 554 28.63 -29.00 43.29
N GLU A 555 28.27 -27.77 42.89
CA GLU A 555 26.87 -27.29 42.93
C GLU A 555 25.97 -27.82 41.79
N LEU A 556 26.54 -28.50 40.78
CA LEU A 556 25.85 -28.89 39.55
C LEU A 556 25.18 -30.28 39.57
N SER A 557 25.15 -30.96 40.72
CA SER A 557 24.74 -32.37 40.85
C SER A 557 23.32 -32.62 41.39
N LYS A 558 22.51 -31.58 41.60
CA LYS A 558 21.10 -31.72 42.03
C LYS A 558 20.17 -31.99 40.83
N GLU A 559 20.07 -33.26 40.42
CA GLU A 559 19.05 -33.69 39.46
C GLU A 559 17.64 -33.60 40.06
N PHE A 560 16.70 -33.05 39.30
CA PHE A 560 15.26 -33.16 39.59
C PHE A 560 14.78 -34.55 39.17
N THR A 561 14.32 -35.34 40.14
CA THR A 561 13.59 -36.59 39.86
C THR A 561 12.19 -36.25 39.34
N PHE A 562 11.91 -36.60 38.08
CA PHE A 562 10.55 -36.59 37.54
C PHE A 562 9.82 -37.86 37.99
N ASP A 563 8.63 -37.71 38.58
CA ASP A 563 7.76 -38.84 38.92
C ASP A 563 7.15 -39.51 37.68
N ASP A 564 6.84 -40.81 37.81
CA ASP A 564 6.43 -41.70 36.72
C ASP A 564 5.07 -41.34 36.08
N CYS A 565 5.12 -40.48 35.06
CA CYS A 565 4.08 -40.44 34.03
C CYS A 565 4.32 -41.57 33.02
N THR A 566 3.32 -42.42 32.77
CA THR A 566 3.45 -43.57 31.86
C THR A 566 3.68 -43.14 30.40
N PHE A 567 4.93 -43.22 29.96
CA PHE A 567 5.44 -42.52 28.76
C PHE A 567 5.07 -43.13 27.39
N ASP A 568 4.36 -44.27 27.35
CA ASP A 568 4.25 -45.13 26.16
C ASP A 568 3.70 -44.43 24.90
N ASP A 569 2.74 -43.50 25.04
CA ASP A 569 2.10 -42.88 23.86
C ASP A 569 2.90 -41.69 23.27
N CYS A 570 4.03 -41.31 23.89
CA CYS A 570 4.90 -40.23 23.38
C CYS A 570 5.56 -40.55 22.03
N GLY A 571 5.58 -41.82 21.60
CA GLY A 571 6.14 -42.22 20.30
C GLY A 571 5.48 -41.52 19.10
N ARG A 572 4.23 -41.07 19.23
CA ARG A 572 3.47 -40.40 18.15
C ARG A 572 3.90 -38.95 17.89
N TYR A 573 4.61 -38.32 18.82
CA TYR A 573 4.96 -36.88 18.78
C TYR A 573 6.47 -36.63 18.68
N VAL A 574 7.22 -37.58 18.10
CA VAL A 574 8.59 -37.35 17.64
C VAL A 574 8.55 -36.67 16.26
N LEU A 575 9.37 -35.64 16.05
CA LEU A 575 9.47 -34.97 14.75
C LEU A 575 10.01 -35.95 13.68
N PRO A 576 9.32 -36.16 12.54
CA PRO A 576 9.77 -37.11 11.51
C PRO A 576 11.14 -36.77 10.95
N GLU A 577 12.01 -37.78 10.79
CA GLU A 577 13.38 -37.60 10.25
C GLU A 577 13.39 -37.11 8.79
N GLU A 578 12.28 -37.33 8.07
CA GLU A 578 12.03 -36.82 6.71
C GLU A 578 11.96 -35.29 6.63
N LEU A 579 11.76 -34.58 7.76
CA LEU A 579 11.87 -33.13 7.85
C LEU A 579 13.32 -32.69 7.86
N ILE A 580 14.02 -32.94 6.75
CA ILE A 580 15.42 -32.57 6.53
C ILE A 580 15.60 -31.07 6.77
N LEU A 581 16.36 -30.71 7.80
CA LEU A 581 16.98 -29.39 7.91
C LEU A 581 17.78 -29.14 6.65
N ILE A 582 17.34 -28.20 5.80
CA ILE A 582 17.84 -28.08 4.42
C ILE A 582 19.32 -27.61 4.44
N SER A 583 20.22 -28.59 4.34
CA SER A 583 21.46 -28.71 5.14
C SER A 583 22.59 -27.69 4.92
N GLY A 584 22.40 -26.65 4.12
CA GLY A 584 23.47 -25.72 3.70
C GLY A 584 23.17 -24.24 3.94
N SER A 585 22.28 -23.91 4.87
CA SER A 585 22.18 -22.53 5.37
C SER A 585 21.98 -22.47 6.89
N TYR A 586 23.05 -22.81 7.60
CA TYR A 586 23.27 -22.44 9.00
C TYR A 586 23.20 -20.90 9.15
N ILE A 587 22.08 -20.31 9.57
CA ILE A 587 21.96 -18.84 9.64
C ILE A 587 22.45 -18.37 11.00
N PHE A 588 23.65 -17.75 11.06
CA PHE A 588 24.28 -17.33 12.31
C PHE A 588 23.34 -16.45 13.14
N ASN A 589 22.83 -17.00 14.25
CA ASN A 589 21.72 -16.38 14.94
C ASN A 589 22.19 -15.54 16.13
N TYR A 590 22.54 -14.28 15.87
CA TYR A 590 22.89 -13.30 16.91
C TYR A 590 21.77 -13.06 17.95
N LYS A 591 20.58 -13.68 17.79
CA LYS A 591 19.48 -13.61 18.76
C LYS A 591 19.76 -14.39 20.05
N ILE A 592 20.63 -15.40 20.06
CA ILE A 592 20.87 -16.23 21.27
C ILE A 592 21.37 -15.40 22.46
N SER A 593 22.17 -14.36 22.18
CA SER A 593 22.63 -13.39 23.20
C SER A 593 21.80 -12.09 23.23
N HIS A 594 20.72 -11.98 22.44
CA HIS A 594 19.91 -10.77 22.34
C HIS A 594 18.73 -10.80 23.32
N THR A 595 18.49 -9.70 24.02
CA THR A 595 17.45 -9.58 25.06
C THR A 595 16.07 -10.09 24.63
N LEU A 596 15.66 -9.82 23.38
CA LEU A 596 14.38 -10.29 22.81
C LEU A 596 14.20 -11.83 22.76
N ALA A 597 15.26 -12.62 22.84
CA ALA A 597 15.15 -14.08 22.97
C ALA A 597 14.81 -14.52 24.42
N ASN A 598 15.13 -13.68 25.41
CA ASN A 598 14.88 -13.96 26.83
C ASN A 598 13.53 -13.43 27.34
N VAL A 599 12.96 -12.43 26.65
CA VAL A 599 11.59 -11.90 26.87
C VAL A 599 10.57 -13.03 26.77
N SER A 600 9.89 -13.33 27.87
CA SER A 600 8.79 -14.31 27.99
C SER A 600 7.51 -13.88 27.25
N ILE A 601 6.51 -14.76 27.10
CA ILE A 601 5.19 -14.34 26.63
C ILE A 601 4.54 -13.28 27.53
N TYR A 602 4.77 -13.35 28.85
CA TYR A 602 4.23 -12.38 29.80
C TYR A 602 4.85 -10.99 29.60
N GLU A 603 6.16 -10.89 29.42
CA GLU A 603 6.83 -9.62 29.08
C GLU A 603 6.45 -9.11 27.68
N TYR A 604 6.29 -10.02 26.71
CA TYR A 604 5.81 -9.69 25.36
C TYR A 604 4.36 -9.15 25.39
N ALA A 605 3.51 -9.71 26.24
CA ALA A 605 2.17 -9.19 26.49
C ALA A 605 2.21 -7.79 27.09
N ILE A 606 3.09 -7.50 28.07
CA ILE A 606 3.24 -6.14 28.62
C ILE A 606 3.62 -5.11 27.55
N MET A 607 4.49 -5.47 26.61
CA MET A 607 4.83 -4.62 25.47
C MET A 607 3.64 -4.36 24.52
N SER A 608 2.59 -5.19 24.60
CA SER A 608 1.40 -5.17 23.75
C SER A 608 0.13 -4.67 24.45
N ILE A 609 0.18 -4.36 25.77
CA ILE A 609 -0.94 -3.79 26.52
C ILE A 609 -1.31 -2.41 25.94
N GLU A 610 -2.61 -2.16 25.75
CA GLU A 610 -3.11 -0.83 25.44
C GLU A 610 -2.94 0.12 26.64
N ILE A 611 -2.11 1.14 26.44
CA ILE A 611 -1.84 2.20 27.41
C ILE A 611 -2.81 3.35 27.16
N ASP A 612 -3.40 3.87 28.24
CA ASP A 612 -4.31 5.02 28.22
C ASP A 612 -5.63 4.76 27.47
N GLU A 613 -6.24 3.57 27.64
CA GLU A 613 -7.55 3.16 27.07
C GLU A 613 -8.66 4.20 27.26
N LYS A 614 -8.63 4.95 28.37
CA LYS A 614 -9.60 6.03 28.68
C LYS A 614 -9.16 7.42 28.20
N GLY A 615 -8.01 7.52 27.54
CA GLY A 615 -7.43 8.75 27.01
C GLY A 615 -7.14 9.83 28.06
N LEU A 616 -6.83 9.46 29.30
CA LEU A 616 -6.65 10.36 30.45
C LEU A 616 -5.35 11.19 30.34
N LEU A 617 -4.24 10.56 29.95
CA LEU A 617 -3.01 11.31 29.68
C LEU A 617 -3.17 12.16 28.42
N LYS A 618 -3.85 11.63 27.39
CA LYS A 618 -4.19 12.39 26.18
C LYS A 618 -5.06 13.62 26.47
N SER A 619 -6.12 13.48 27.27
CA SER A 619 -7.02 14.60 27.62
C SER A 619 -6.33 15.63 28.51
N THR A 620 -5.56 15.21 29.53
CA THR A 620 -4.78 16.12 30.38
C THR A 620 -3.83 16.99 29.57
N ILE A 621 -3.14 16.41 28.58
CA ILE A 621 -2.24 17.15 27.69
C ILE A 621 -3.03 18.09 26.76
N LEU A 622 -4.19 17.68 26.25
CA LEU A 622 -5.04 18.54 25.40
C LEU A 622 -5.61 19.73 26.18
N GLU A 623 -5.99 19.56 27.44
CA GLU A 623 -6.44 20.62 28.34
C GLU A 623 -5.31 21.59 28.66
N ASP A 624 -4.17 21.11 29.19
CA ASP A 624 -3.06 21.97 29.61
C ASP A 624 -2.32 22.67 28.46
N PHE A 625 -2.50 22.25 27.21
CA PHE A 625 -1.98 22.95 26.04
C PHE A 625 -3.06 23.56 25.15
N ASN A 626 -4.31 23.64 25.61
CA ASN A 626 -5.45 24.04 24.79
C ASN A 626 -5.22 25.35 24.03
N ASP A 627 -4.92 26.43 24.76
CA ASP A 627 -4.58 27.76 24.22
C ASP A 627 -3.42 27.72 23.20
N LEU A 628 -2.39 26.91 23.42
CA LEU A 628 -1.24 26.80 22.51
C LEU A 628 -1.53 25.97 21.25
N ILE A 629 -2.43 25.00 21.36
CA ILE A 629 -2.93 24.17 20.25
C ILE A 629 -3.87 25.02 19.38
N GLU A 630 -4.80 25.75 19.99
CA GLU A 630 -5.74 26.65 19.32
C GLU A 630 -5.04 27.84 18.66
N PHE A 631 -4.10 28.51 19.35
CA PHE A 631 -3.28 29.59 18.80
C PHE A 631 -2.52 29.17 17.54
N LYS A 632 -2.02 27.92 17.48
CA LYS A 632 -1.36 27.38 16.28
C LYS A 632 -2.34 26.89 15.21
N GLY A 633 -3.64 26.79 15.51
CA GLY A 633 -4.64 26.14 14.67
C GLY A 633 -4.31 24.67 14.44
N PHE A 634 -3.83 23.97 15.47
CA PHE A 634 -3.59 22.53 15.47
C PHE A 634 -4.90 21.80 15.79
N ASN A 635 -5.17 20.69 15.10
CA ASN A 635 -6.37 19.89 15.36
C ASN A 635 -6.13 18.97 16.56
N LYS A 636 -6.78 19.24 17.69
CA LYS A 636 -6.70 18.47 18.97
C LYS A 636 -6.78 16.96 18.76
N SER A 637 -7.65 16.51 17.87
CA SER A 637 -7.91 15.08 17.64
C SER A 637 -6.70 14.36 17.03
N LEU A 638 -5.97 15.03 16.12
CA LEU A 638 -4.76 14.57 15.43
C LEU A 638 -3.54 14.38 16.35
N MET A 639 -3.67 14.61 17.66
CA MET A 639 -2.58 14.45 18.62
C MET A 639 -2.08 13.01 18.72
N ASP A 640 -0.82 12.80 18.36
CA ASP A 640 -0.09 11.53 18.42
C ASP A 640 0.94 11.55 19.56
N ILE A 641 0.70 10.67 20.55
CA ILE A 641 1.61 10.40 21.68
C ILE A 641 2.06 8.93 21.76
N SER A 642 2.05 8.22 20.63
CA SER A 642 2.48 6.81 20.51
C SER A 642 3.89 6.55 21.05
N LEU A 643 4.83 7.48 20.85
CA LEU A 643 6.19 7.39 21.40
C LEU A 643 6.20 7.51 22.93
N THR A 644 5.30 8.29 23.53
CA THR A 644 5.12 8.36 24.98
C THR A 644 4.52 7.06 25.52
N TYR A 645 3.48 6.52 24.87
CA TYR A 645 2.90 5.22 25.25
C TYR A 645 3.93 4.08 25.14
N SER A 646 4.72 4.02 24.06
CA SER A 646 5.81 3.04 23.91
C SER A 646 6.88 3.15 25.01
N LYS A 647 7.24 4.37 25.42
CA LYS A 647 8.12 4.59 26.57
C LYS A 647 7.48 4.19 27.91
N ILE A 648 6.17 4.36 28.07
CA ILE A 648 5.42 3.86 29.25
C ILE A 648 5.47 2.33 29.30
N SER A 649 5.10 1.62 28.22
CA SER A 649 5.16 0.16 28.17
C SER A 649 6.58 -0.36 28.45
N LYS A 650 7.61 0.31 27.93
CA LYS A 650 9.01 -0.02 28.22
C LYS A 650 9.41 0.26 29.67
N TYR A 651 8.95 1.35 30.28
CA TYR A 651 9.21 1.64 31.71
C TYR A 651 8.56 0.58 32.61
N ILE A 652 7.30 0.21 32.34
CA ILE A 652 6.57 -0.82 33.08
C ILE A 652 7.26 -2.18 32.91
N SER A 653 7.56 -2.59 31.67
CA SER A 653 8.32 -3.82 31.38
C SER A 653 9.66 -3.85 32.11
N ASN A 654 10.45 -2.77 32.06
CA ASN A 654 11.74 -2.70 32.77
C ASN A 654 11.59 -2.90 34.29
N LYS A 655 10.49 -2.44 34.91
CA LYS A 655 10.20 -2.61 36.34
C LYS A 655 9.64 -4.00 36.68
N SER A 656 8.84 -4.61 35.80
CA SER A 656 8.23 -5.93 36.03
C SER A 656 9.11 -7.12 35.63
N SER A 657 9.98 -6.96 34.62
CA SER A 657 10.83 -8.03 34.08
C SER A 657 11.68 -8.79 35.11
N PRO A 658 12.30 -8.14 36.14
CA PRO A 658 13.04 -8.86 37.17
C PRO A 658 12.16 -9.86 37.93
N TYR A 659 10.97 -9.43 38.34
CA TYR A 659 10.01 -10.24 39.08
C TYR A 659 9.37 -11.33 38.21
N ILE A 660 9.07 -11.04 36.94
CA ILE A 660 8.56 -12.06 36.01
C ILE A 660 9.60 -13.19 35.82
N ASN A 661 10.87 -12.84 35.62
CA ASN A 661 11.96 -13.83 35.51
C ASN A 661 12.35 -14.47 36.85
N GLU A 662 11.87 -13.96 37.99
CA GLU A 662 11.92 -14.62 39.29
C GLU A 662 10.79 -15.65 39.42
N ILE A 663 9.54 -15.22 39.21
CA ILE A 663 8.33 -16.06 39.30
C ILE A 663 8.40 -17.26 38.34
N MET A 664 8.89 -17.06 37.11
CA MET A 664 9.01 -18.12 36.10
C MET A 664 9.99 -19.23 36.48
N LYS A 665 10.90 -19.06 37.47
CA LYS A 665 11.84 -20.14 37.85
C LYS A 665 11.11 -21.38 38.38
N ASP A 666 10.01 -21.17 39.10
CA ASP A 666 9.24 -22.25 39.73
C ASP A 666 7.88 -22.47 39.06
N THR A 667 7.43 -21.55 38.20
CA THR A 667 6.04 -21.50 37.68
C THR A 667 5.95 -21.30 36.17
N ASP A 668 7.02 -21.55 35.40
CA ASP A 668 6.92 -21.55 33.94
C ASP A 668 5.92 -22.60 33.43
N ILE A 669 5.39 -22.41 32.23
CA ILE A 669 4.45 -23.36 31.64
C ILE A 669 5.19 -24.62 31.17
N LEU A 670 4.78 -25.80 31.66
CA LEU A 670 5.25 -27.05 31.09
C LEU A 670 4.58 -27.28 29.73
N ILE A 671 5.24 -26.81 28.68
CA ILE A 671 4.98 -27.24 27.31
C ILE A 671 5.36 -28.72 27.20
N THR A 672 4.50 -29.53 26.59
CA THR A 672 4.73 -30.96 26.30
C THR A 672 4.58 -31.21 24.79
N PRO A 673 5.10 -32.32 24.24
CA PRO A 673 4.74 -32.75 22.87
C PRO A 673 3.23 -32.96 22.73
N GLY A 674 2.71 -32.82 21.51
CA GLY A 674 1.28 -32.98 21.18
C GLY A 674 0.38 -31.76 21.49
N MET A 675 0.87 -30.76 22.21
CA MET A 675 0.13 -29.50 22.44
C MET A 675 0.02 -28.66 21.16
N SER A 676 -1.14 -28.08 20.92
CA SER A 676 -1.32 -27.01 19.93
C SER A 676 -0.87 -25.64 20.47
N ILE A 677 -0.76 -24.65 19.58
CA ILE A 677 -0.57 -23.25 19.98
C ILE A 677 -1.75 -22.72 20.83
N SER A 678 -2.97 -23.26 20.69
CA SER A 678 -4.07 -22.91 21.60
C SER A 678 -3.81 -23.45 23.00
N ASP A 679 -3.45 -24.73 23.14
CA ASP A 679 -3.20 -25.33 24.46
C ASP A 679 -2.09 -24.61 25.23
N ILE A 680 -1.08 -24.09 24.52
CA ILE A 680 -0.02 -23.24 25.10
C ILE A 680 -0.62 -21.92 25.60
N LYS A 681 -1.36 -21.20 24.75
CA LYS A 681 -2.06 -19.95 25.09
C LYS A 681 -3.03 -20.12 26.28
N ASP A 682 -3.71 -21.25 26.34
CA ASP A 682 -4.65 -21.59 27.41
C ASP A 682 -3.92 -21.95 28.71
N LYS A 683 -2.77 -22.66 28.66
CA LYS A 683 -1.86 -22.78 29.81
C LYS A 683 -1.31 -21.43 30.29
N CYS A 684 -0.87 -20.55 29.39
CA CYS A 684 -0.39 -19.20 29.76
C CYS A 684 -1.45 -18.37 30.50
N THR A 685 -2.72 -18.46 30.09
CA THR A 685 -3.81 -17.69 30.69
C THR A 685 -4.45 -18.36 31.91
N SER A 686 -4.28 -19.67 32.09
CA SER A 686 -4.77 -20.43 33.26
C SER A 686 -3.77 -20.57 34.40
N ASN A 687 -2.49 -20.19 34.22
CA ASN A 687 -1.44 -20.27 35.25
C ASN A 687 -1.69 -19.32 36.45
N LYS A 688 -2.56 -19.75 37.37
CA LYS A 688 -2.95 -18.98 38.55
C LYS A 688 -1.76 -18.62 39.44
N ILE A 689 -0.84 -19.55 39.69
CA ILE A 689 0.30 -19.35 40.60
C ILE A 689 1.21 -18.22 40.09
N PHE A 690 1.44 -18.16 38.77
CA PHE A 690 2.16 -17.05 38.15
C PHE A 690 1.46 -15.69 38.38
N PHE A 691 0.14 -15.61 38.13
CA PHE A 691 -0.60 -14.36 38.25
C PHE A 691 -0.78 -13.90 39.71
N ASP A 692 -1.01 -14.82 40.65
CA ASP A 692 -1.14 -14.51 42.08
C ASP A 692 0.18 -13.94 42.63
N ARG A 693 1.32 -14.58 42.34
CA ARG A 693 2.66 -14.04 42.67
C ARG A 693 2.89 -12.70 41.98
N LEU A 694 2.56 -12.57 40.69
CA LEU A 694 2.76 -11.31 39.96
C LEU A 694 1.96 -10.16 40.57
N GLN A 695 0.76 -10.39 41.10
CA GLN A 695 -0.03 -9.36 41.78
C GLN A 695 0.67 -8.85 43.05
N GLU A 696 1.30 -9.73 43.85
CA GLU A 696 2.09 -9.32 45.01
C GLU A 696 3.27 -8.42 44.61
N HIS A 697 3.99 -8.79 43.55
CA HIS A 697 5.09 -7.97 43.03
C HIS A 697 4.59 -6.65 42.39
N CYS A 698 3.40 -6.62 41.78
CA CYS A 698 2.81 -5.38 41.26
C CYS A 698 2.56 -4.33 42.36
N ASN A 699 2.20 -4.75 43.57
CA ASN A 699 2.05 -3.84 44.71
C ASN A 699 3.41 -3.21 45.09
N LYS A 700 4.49 -4.01 45.12
CA LYS A 700 5.86 -3.54 45.41
C LYS A 700 6.38 -2.59 44.32
N ILE A 701 6.05 -2.85 43.05
CA ILE A 701 6.36 -1.93 41.95
C ILE A 701 5.54 -0.63 42.07
N GLU A 702 4.28 -0.70 42.50
CA GLU A 702 3.45 0.49 42.73
C GLU A 702 4.09 1.44 43.76
N GLU A 703 4.60 0.90 44.87
CA GLU A 703 5.33 1.67 45.91
C GLU A 703 6.61 2.35 45.37
N ASP A 704 7.46 1.61 44.64
CA ASP A 704 8.69 2.14 44.02
C ASP A 704 8.40 3.17 42.89
N VAL A 705 7.31 2.99 42.15
CA VAL A 705 6.78 4.01 41.22
C VAL A 705 6.24 5.21 41.98
N ASP A 706 5.71 5.03 43.19
CA ASP A 706 5.23 6.12 44.03
C ASP A 706 6.38 6.95 44.64
N GLU A 707 7.51 6.33 44.98
CA GLU A 707 8.74 7.01 45.43
C GLU A 707 9.59 7.61 44.29
N THR A 708 9.46 7.10 43.06
CA THR A 708 10.28 7.53 41.91
C THR A 708 10.22 9.05 41.70
N TRP A 709 11.39 9.69 41.55
CA TRP A 709 11.47 11.15 41.49
C TRP A 709 10.84 11.72 40.21
N ARG A 710 10.04 12.79 40.37
CA ARG A 710 9.34 13.53 39.29
C ARG A 710 10.22 13.83 38.06
N LYS A 711 11.53 14.06 38.25
CA LYS A 711 12.49 14.38 37.18
C LYS A 711 12.59 13.26 36.13
N ASP A 712 12.49 12.00 36.56
CA ASP A 712 12.80 10.83 35.74
C ASP A 712 11.61 10.45 34.85
N PHE A 713 10.38 10.61 35.36
CA PHE A 713 9.14 10.51 34.57
C PHE A 713 9.10 11.46 33.36
N PHE A 714 9.78 12.62 33.42
CA PHE A 714 9.83 13.52 32.25
C PHE A 714 10.66 12.99 31.08
N THR A 715 11.47 11.94 31.28
CA THR A 715 12.16 11.25 30.18
C THR A 715 11.21 10.33 29.40
N ILE A 716 10.10 9.89 30.01
CA ILE A 716 9.07 9.03 29.43
C ILE A 716 8.22 9.82 28.42
N ILE A 717 8.01 11.12 28.65
CA ILE A 717 7.24 11.98 27.74
C ILE A 717 8.09 12.34 26.51
N GLN A 718 7.47 12.39 25.33
CA GLN A 718 8.12 12.90 24.11
C GLN A 718 8.26 14.44 24.14
N SER A 719 9.42 14.95 23.71
CA SER A 719 9.73 16.39 23.63
C SER A 719 9.04 17.12 22.46
N SER A 720 8.35 16.37 21.60
CA SER A 720 7.61 16.86 20.45
C SER A 720 6.34 16.03 20.27
N ILE A 721 5.17 16.66 20.36
CA ILE A 721 3.89 16.01 20.07
C ILE A 721 3.45 16.36 18.65
N SER A 722 3.18 15.35 17.84
CA SER A 722 2.67 15.53 16.47
C SER A 722 1.17 15.77 16.49
N PHE A 723 0.72 16.71 15.65
CA PHE A 723 -0.68 17.00 15.33
C PHE A 723 -0.89 16.86 13.80
N GLY A 724 -0.27 15.84 13.21
CA GLY A 724 -0.21 15.57 11.77
C GLY A 724 1.16 15.90 11.15
N PRO A 725 1.43 15.49 9.89
CA PRO A 725 2.79 15.39 9.33
C PRO A 725 3.64 16.66 9.29
N SER A 726 3.04 17.84 9.41
CA SER A 726 3.70 19.16 9.41
C SER A 726 3.63 19.90 10.74
N ASN A 727 2.93 19.37 11.75
CA ASN A 727 2.41 20.12 12.88
C ASN A 727 2.99 19.61 14.20
N ASN A 728 4.22 20.00 14.53
CA ASN A 728 4.87 19.55 15.75
C ASN A 728 4.80 20.59 16.88
N LEU A 729 4.23 20.17 18.01
CA LEU A 729 4.26 20.90 19.27
C LEU A 729 5.54 20.54 20.03
N ASN A 730 6.65 21.13 19.60
CA ASN A 730 7.91 21.05 20.34
C ASN A 730 7.76 21.81 21.67
N PHE A 731 7.92 21.11 22.79
CA PHE A 731 8.05 21.74 24.11
C PHE A 731 9.29 21.19 24.84
N SER A 732 10.06 22.10 25.42
CA SER A 732 11.05 21.70 26.42
C SER A 732 10.34 21.62 27.77
N MET A 733 10.49 20.50 28.48
CA MET A 733 9.99 20.38 29.86
C MET A 733 10.52 21.49 30.77
N LYS A 734 11.72 22.03 30.50
CA LYS A 734 12.27 23.20 31.22
C LYS A 734 11.45 24.48 31.01
N LYS A 735 10.77 24.63 29.87
CA LYS A 735 9.97 25.82 29.49
C LYS A 735 8.48 25.72 29.86
N ILE A 736 7.97 24.54 30.19
CA ILE A 736 6.58 24.36 30.67
C ILE A 736 6.46 24.87 32.11
N SER A 737 5.40 25.62 32.42
CA SER A 737 5.13 26.16 33.76
C SER A 737 5.00 25.04 34.80
N CYS A 738 5.39 25.32 36.06
CA CYS A 738 5.44 24.30 37.11
C CYS A 738 4.07 23.63 37.36
N SER A 739 2.97 24.40 37.24
CA SER A 739 1.59 23.89 37.38
C SER A 739 1.23 22.85 36.31
N ARG A 740 1.33 23.21 35.01
CA ARG A 740 1.06 22.29 33.89
C ARG A 740 1.98 21.05 33.96
N ARG A 741 3.25 21.27 34.28
CA ARG A 741 4.23 20.18 34.47
C ARG A 741 3.85 19.22 35.62
N ASN A 742 3.21 19.73 36.68
CA ASN A 742 2.72 18.93 37.82
C ASN A 742 1.44 18.15 37.49
N LYS A 743 0.47 18.76 36.78
CA LYS A 743 -0.73 18.08 36.27
C LYS A 743 -0.35 16.89 35.37
N ILE A 744 0.46 17.13 34.34
CA ILE A 744 0.90 16.09 33.39
C ILE A 744 1.70 14.99 34.13
N TYR A 745 2.54 15.35 35.10
CA TYR A 745 3.21 14.38 35.97
C TYR A 745 2.22 13.51 36.76
N LYS A 746 1.20 14.10 37.40
CA LYS A 746 0.17 13.36 38.14
C LYS A 746 -0.59 12.39 37.22
N ALA A 747 -1.02 12.84 36.04
CA ALA A 747 -1.73 12.00 35.08
C ALA A 747 -0.86 10.85 34.56
N LEU A 748 0.41 11.10 34.25
CA LEU A 748 1.36 10.07 33.84
C LEU A 748 1.63 9.04 34.96
N LYS A 749 1.85 9.51 36.20
CA LYS A 749 2.10 8.65 37.36
C LYS A 749 0.88 7.77 37.66
N PHE A 750 -0.31 8.36 37.70
CA PHE A 750 -1.58 7.65 37.89
C PHE A 750 -1.81 6.61 36.78
N LEU A 751 -1.54 6.95 35.52
CA LEU A 751 -1.66 6.02 34.40
C LEU A 751 -0.71 4.82 34.56
N ILE A 752 0.56 5.06 34.90
CA ILE A 752 1.56 4.01 35.12
C ILE A 752 1.15 3.10 36.29
N VAL A 753 0.81 3.68 37.44
CA VAL A 753 0.30 2.95 38.62
C VAL A 753 -0.94 2.12 38.27
N ASN A 754 -1.94 2.71 37.59
CA ASN A 754 -3.16 2.00 37.22
C ASN A 754 -2.90 0.83 36.24
N VAL A 755 -1.92 0.92 35.35
CA VAL A 755 -1.54 -0.22 34.48
C VAL A 755 -0.80 -1.30 35.28
N ILE A 756 0.08 -0.93 36.22
CA ILE A 756 0.80 -1.88 37.09
C ILE A 756 -0.16 -2.61 38.03
N ARG A 757 -1.06 -1.91 38.71
CA ARG A 757 -2.03 -2.52 39.63
C ARG A 757 -2.93 -3.57 38.97
N ASN A 758 -3.27 -3.35 37.69
CA ASN A 758 -4.10 -4.24 36.86
C ASN A 758 -3.27 -5.15 35.93
N LEU A 759 -1.95 -5.24 36.12
CA LEU A 759 -1.03 -5.88 35.17
C LEU A 759 -1.32 -7.38 34.96
N PRO A 760 -1.61 -8.21 36.00
CA PRO A 760 -1.96 -9.62 35.80
C PRO A 760 -3.19 -9.81 34.90
N LEU A 761 -4.26 -9.04 35.15
CA LEU A 761 -5.50 -9.08 34.34
C LEU A 761 -5.25 -8.60 32.91
N LYS A 762 -4.48 -7.52 32.73
CA LYS A 762 -4.15 -6.99 31.41
C LYS A 762 -3.25 -7.95 30.61
N ILE A 763 -2.29 -8.62 31.24
CA ILE A 763 -1.49 -9.67 30.59
C ILE A 763 -2.39 -10.83 30.16
N LYS A 764 -3.22 -11.36 31.07
CA LYS A 764 -4.14 -12.48 30.77
C LYS A 764 -5.08 -12.16 29.60
N HIS A 765 -5.68 -10.97 29.60
CA HIS A 765 -6.50 -10.49 28.49
C HIS A 765 -5.71 -10.34 27.18
N THR A 766 -4.49 -9.78 27.25
CA THR A 766 -3.64 -9.56 26.05
C THR A 766 -3.22 -10.89 25.43
N ILE A 767 -2.77 -11.87 26.23
CA ILE A 767 -2.45 -13.23 25.75
C ILE A 767 -3.71 -13.92 25.21
N GLY A 768 -4.85 -13.79 25.88
CA GLY A 768 -6.16 -14.29 25.40
C GLY A 768 -6.55 -13.76 24.00
N ASN A 769 -6.10 -12.56 23.65
CA ASN A 769 -6.36 -11.94 22.35
C ASN A 769 -5.23 -12.10 21.30
N MET A 770 -4.09 -12.73 21.65
CA MET A 770 -3.00 -12.96 20.69
C MET A 770 -3.40 -13.96 19.58
N GLU A 771 -2.99 -13.68 18.34
CA GLU A 771 -3.01 -14.64 17.23
C GLU A 771 -1.88 -15.70 17.43
N PRO A 772 -1.97 -16.90 16.81
CA PRO A 772 -0.96 -17.96 16.98
C PRO A 772 0.48 -17.53 16.68
N VAL A 773 0.66 -16.59 15.75
CA VAL A 773 1.97 -16.01 15.41
C VAL A 773 2.59 -15.20 16.56
N ASP A 774 1.78 -14.63 17.46
CA ASP A 774 2.24 -13.86 18.61
C ASP A 774 2.51 -14.74 19.83
N ILE A 775 1.76 -15.83 20.01
CA ILE A 775 2.12 -16.91 20.94
C ILE A 775 3.47 -17.53 20.54
N LEU A 776 3.68 -17.78 19.25
CA LEU A 776 4.96 -18.25 18.70
C LEU A 776 6.12 -17.27 18.95
N LYS A 777 5.90 -15.95 18.83
CA LYS A 777 6.90 -14.92 19.22
C LYS A 777 7.10 -14.86 20.74
N GLY A 778 6.06 -15.17 21.51
CA GLY A 778 6.02 -15.16 22.97
C GLY A 778 6.85 -16.27 23.60
N GLU A 779 6.69 -17.51 23.14
CA GLU A 779 7.29 -18.70 23.77
C GLU A 779 8.45 -19.34 23.02
N PHE A 780 8.61 -19.06 21.73
CA PHE A 780 9.60 -19.72 20.87
C PHE A 780 10.57 -18.73 20.21
N VAL A 781 11.75 -19.23 19.84
CA VAL A 781 12.76 -18.51 19.06
C VAL A 781 13.02 -19.27 17.76
N PHE A 782 12.53 -18.73 16.65
CA PHE A 782 12.80 -19.29 15.33
C PHE A 782 14.31 -19.19 15.00
N THR A 783 14.96 -20.35 14.99
CA THR A 783 16.42 -20.54 14.93
C THR A 783 16.72 -21.74 14.05
N HIS A 784 17.62 -21.61 13.07
CA HIS A 784 17.95 -22.67 12.08
C HIS A 784 16.71 -23.33 11.44
N ASN A 785 15.69 -22.53 11.13
CA ASN A 785 14.37 -22.95 10.60
C ASN A 785 13.47 -23.76 11.55
N VAL A 786 13.79 -23.82 12.85
CA VAL A 786 13.07 -24.58 13.89
C VAL A 786 12.59 -23.62 14.98
N TYR A 787 11.38 -23.85 15.52
CA TYR A 787 10.83 -23.07 16.63
C TYR A 787 11.23 -23.69 17.96
N LEU A 788 12.38 -23.29 18.50
CA LEU A 788 12.90 -23.76 19.78
C LEU A 788 12.27 -23.01 20.96
N THR A 789 11.95 -23.68 22.09
CA THR A 789 11.42 -22.99 23.28
C THR A 789 12.42 -21.98 23.84
N LYS A 790 11.93 -20.87 24.42
CA LYS A 790 12.79 -19.89 25.09
C LYS A 790 13.48 -20.45 26.33
N SER A 791 12.86 -21.40 27.03
CA SER A 791 13.50 -22.15 28.12
C SER A 791 14.75 -22.92 27.66
N LEU A 792 14.70 -23.56 26.49
CA LEU A 792 15.89 -24.15 25.85
C LEU A 792 16.91 -23.06 25.53
N ILE A 793 16.54 -21.95 24.89
CA ILE A 793 17.51 -20.90 24.52
C ILE A 793 18.19 -20.27 25.76
N LYS A 794 17.46 -20.09 26.87
CA LYS A 794 18.03 -19.69 28.17
C LYS A 794 19.04 -20.72 28.68
N ASN A 795 18.75 -22.02 28.59
CA ASN A 795 19.69 -23.09 28.93
C ASN A 795 20.93 -23.14 28.02
N VAL A 796 20.75 -22.94 26.71
CA VAL A 796 21.84 -22.84 25.71
C VAL A 796 22.75 -21.65 26.04
N ALA A 797 22.19 -20.49 26.37
CA ALA A 797 22.94 -19.31 26.79
C ALA A 797 23.67 -19.50 28.14
N ASN A 798 23.07 -20.23 29.09
CA ASN A 798 23.73 -20.58 30.36
C ASN A 798 24.90 -21.56 30.15
N ILE A 799 24.73 -22.59 29.31
CA ILE A 799 25.82 -23.51 28.92
C ILE A 799 26.97 -22.72 28.28
N TYR A 800 26.67 -21.78 27.38
CA TYR A 800 27.68 -20.90 26.80
C TYR A 800 28.38 -20.04 27.86
N TYR A 801 27.63 -19.37 28.76
CA TYR A 801 28.20 -18.45 29.73
C TYR A 801 29.08 -19.15 30.78
N ILE A 802 28.66 -20.31 31.28
CA ILE A 802 29.44 -21.13 32.22
C ILE A 802 30.73 -21.63 31.56
N ASN A 803 30.63 -22.15 30.33
CA ASN A 803 31.77 -22.77 29.63
C ASN A 803 32.57 -21.79 28.76
N ARG A 804 32.35 -20.48 28.89
CA ARG A 804 32.98 -19.43 28.03
C ARG A 804 34.53 -19.40 28.06
N ASN A 805 35.12 -20.02 29.08
CA ASN A 805 36.57 -20.15 29.27
C ASN A 805 37.14 -21.45 28.67
N LEU A 806 36.30 -22.45 28.34
CA LEU A 806 36.69 -23.71 27.72
C LEU A 806 36.73 -23.57 26.19
N SER A 807 37.36 -24.54 25.51
CA SER A 807 37.20 -24.65 24.05
C SER A 807 35.76 -25.05 23.74
N ILE A 808 35.12 -24.38 22.78
CA ILE A 808 33.76 -24.73 22.34
C ILE A 808 33.77 -26.03 21.49
N GLU A 809 34.96 -26.53 21.14
CA GLU A 809 35.18 -27.87 20.59
C GLU A 809 35.19 -28.99 21.67
N ASP A 810 35.04 -28.65 22.96
CA ASP A 810 34.97 -29.65 24.03
C ASP A 810 33.72 -30.55 23.85
N PRO A 811 33.90 -31.88 23.72
CA PRO A 811 32.80 -32.81 23.49
C PRO A 811 31.78 -32.82 24.64
N ILE A 812 32.15 -32.42 25.86
CA ILE A 812 31.24 -32.32 27.01
C ILE A 812 30.21 -31.22 26.77
N ILE A 813 30.58 -30.09 26.16
CA ILE A 813 29.64 -29.01 25.82
C ILE A 813 28.67 -29.50 24.75
N LYS A 814 29.18 -30.22 23.74
CA LYS A 814 28.36 -30.83 22.69
C LYS A 814 27.38 -31.88 23.23
N GLU A 815 27.83 -32.81 24.07
CA GLU A 815 27.00 -33.87 24.62
C GLU A 815 25.89 -33.32 25.53
N ASN A 816 26.20 -32.34 26.38
CA ASN A 816 25.18 -31.66 27.20
C ASN A 816 24.15 -30.92 26.33
N LEU A 817 24.58 -30.32 25.22
CA LEU A 817 23.70 -29.65 24.27
C LEU A 817 22.85 -30.64 23.46
N GLU A 818 23.42 -31.76 22.97
CA GLU A 818 22.69 -32.86 22.35
C GLU A 818 21.62 -33.43 23.31
N LYS A 819 21.98 -33.66 24.59
CA LYS A 819 21.05 -34.11 25.65
C LYS A 819 19.91 -33.11 25.85
N LYS A 820 20.22 -31.82 26.09
CA LYS A 820 19.19 -30.78 26.31
C LYS A 820 18.32 -30.52 25.07
N LEU A 821 18.82 -30.75 23.86
CA LEU A 821 18.01 -30.72 22.63
C LEU A 821 17.09 -31.95 22.51
N CYS A 822 17.57 -33.15 22.86
CA CYS A 822 16.72 -34.36 22.92
C CYS A 822 15.61 -34.27 23.97
N GLU A 823 15.84 -33.53 25.06
CA GLU A 823 14.83 -33.20 26.08
C GLU A 823 13.87 -32.07 25.63
N SER A 824 14.23 -31.31 24.59
CA SER A 824 13.50 -30.12 24.16
C SER A 824 12.34 -30.38 23.18
N ILE A 825 11.53 -29.34 23.01
CA ILE A 825 10.31 -29.33 22.22
C ILE A 825 10.42 -28.26 21.13
N THR A 826 9.90 -28.56 19.94
CA THR A 826 9.74 -27.63 18.83
C THR A 826 8.28 -27.55 18.37
N VAL A 827 7.89 -26.49 17.69
CA VAL A 827 6.61 -26.42 16.95
C VAL A 827 6.80 -26.77 15.47
N TYR A 828 5.89 -27.56 14.92
CA TYR A 828 5.69 -27.78 13.49
C TYR A 828 4.19 -27.86 13.18
N LYS A 829 3.70 -27.19 12.13
CA LYS A 829 2.26 -27.11 11.78
C LYS A 829 1.34 -26.79 12.98
N GLU A 830 1.74 -25.83 13.82
CA GLU A 830 1.00 -25.38 15.01
C GLU A 830 0.83 -26.42 16.14
N THR A 831 1.50 -27.58 16.06
CA THR A 831 1.59 -28.61 17.11
C THR A 831 3.03 -28.77 17.61
N THR A 832 3.22 -29.14 18.87
CA THR A 832 4.54 -29.41 19.46
C THR A 832 5.02 -30.84 19.24
N PHE A 833 6.32 -30.99 19.03
CA PHE A 833 7.01 -32.26 18.82
C PHE A 833 8.31 -32.31 19.61
N LYS A 834 8.70 -33.52 20.05
CA LYS A 834 10.04 -33.80 20.57
C LYS A 834 11.02 -33.88 19.40
N LEU A 835 12.22 -33.30 19.54
CA LEU A 835 13.26 -33.46 18.51
C LEU A 835 13.72 -34.92 18.44
N SER A 836 13.89 -35.46 17.22
CA SER A 836 14.57 -36.75 17.03
C SER A 836 16.04 -36.63 17.42
N LYS A 837 16.69 -37.75 17.76
CA LYS A 837 18.11 -37.76 18.17
C LYS A 837 19.04 -37.27 17.04
N SER A 838 18.72 -37.61 15.80
CA SER A 838 19.39 -37.13 14.58
C SER A 838 19.25 -35.61 14.41
N MET A 839 18.04 -35.09 14.60
CA MET A 839 17.72 -33.66 14.52
C MET A 839 18.40 -32.84 15.63
N ALA A 840 18.30 -33.31 16.88
CA ALA A 840 18.95 -32.71 18.05
C ALA A 840 20.47 -32.61 17.87
N LYS A 841 21.11 -33.63 17.29
CA LYS A 841 22.54 -33.61 16.96
C LYS A 841 22.92 -32.52 15.95
N LEU A 842 22.16 -32.41 14.87
CA LEU A 842 22.41 -31.39 13.84
C LEU A 842 22.17 -29.96 14.36
N LEU A 843 21.16 -29.77 15.22
CA LEU A 843 20.93 -28.51 15.93
C LEU A 843 22.03 -28.19 16.96
N ALA A 844 22.61 -29.19 17.64
CA ALA A 844 23.74 -28.98 18.54
C ALA A 844 24.95 -28.40 17.79
N ASP A 845 25.31 -28.97 16.64
CA ASP A 845 26.40 -28.48 15.80
C ASP A 845 26.17 -27.04 15.31
N TYR A 846 24.93 -26.69 14.90
CA TYR A 846 24.60 -25.32 14.52
C TYR A 846 24.62 -24.33 15.69
N LEU A 847 24.14 -24.73 16.88
CA LEU A 847 24.15 -23.87 18.07
C LEU A 847 25.57 -23.70 18.65
N LEU A 848 26.44 -24.71 18.61
CA LEU A 848 27.88 -24.56 18.92
C LEU A 848 28.57 -23.60 17.96
N LEU A 849 28.18 -23.60 16.68
CA LEU A 849 28.72 -22.66 15.70
C LEU A 849 28.23 -21.23 15.94
N ASP A 850 27.00 -21.04 16.44
CA ASP A 850 26.52 -19.74 16.95
C ASP A 850 27.33 -19.30 18.19
N MET A 851 27.52 -20.17 19.18
CA MET A 851 28.32 -19.90 20.39
C MET A 851 29.75 -19.46 20.04
N ASN A 852 30.41 -20.19 19.15
CA ASN A 852 31.73 -19.84 18.63
C ASN A 852 31.74 -18.42 18.05
N ASN A 853 30.77 -18.09 17.20
CA ASN A 853 30.69 -16.79 16.54
C ASN A 853 30.41 -15.64 17.54
N ILE A 854 29.68 -15.91 18.63
CA ILE A 854 29.51 -14.96 19.74
C ILE A 854 30.84 -14.79 20.50
N HIS A 855 31.54 -15.87 20.86
CA HIS A 855 32.84 -15.81 21.55
C HIS A 855 33.89 -15.01 20.77
N TYR A 856 33.98 -15.22 19.45
CA TYR A 856 34.85 -14.40 18.60
C TYR A 856 34.45 -12.92 18.59
N SER A 857 33.15 -12.61 18.51
CA SER A 857 32.64 -11.23 18.57
C SER A 857 32.99 -10.54 19.90
N ASP A 858 32.76 -11.23 21.03
CA ASP A 858 33.03 -10.72 22.37
C ASP A 858 34.54 -10.47 22.55
N LYS A 859 35.38 -11.45 22.18
CA LYS A 859 36.84 -11.36 22.27
C LYS A 859 37.43 -10.26 21.39
N CYS A 860 36.90 -10.07 20.18
CA CYS A 860 37.27 -8.94 19.31
C CYS A 860 36.87 -7.60 19.94
N SER A 861 35.71 -7.50 20.59
CA SER A 861 35.29 -6.27 21.27
C SER A 861 36.21 -5.89 22.44
N MET A 862 36.66 -6.88 23.23
CA MET A 862 37.61 -6.65 24.33
C MET A 862 39.00 -6.26 23.81
N LEU A 863 39.49 -6.86 22.72
CA LEU A 863 40.76 -6.49 22.09
C LEU A 863 40.76 -5.06 21.52
N VAL A 864 39.63 -4.59 21.00
CA VAL A 864 39.46 -3.19 20.56
C VAL A 864 39.43 -2.24 21.77
N ALA A 865 38.82 -2.66 22.88
CA ALA A 865 38.81 -1.88 24.13
C ALA A 865 40.16 -1.82 24.86
N SER A 866 41.10 -2.73 24.56
CA SER A 866 42.42 -2.82 25.20
C SER A 866 43.59 -2.28 24.34
N GLY A 867 43.31 -1.50 23.30
CA GLY A 867 44.35 -0.79 22.54
C GLY A 867 45.11 0.22 23.43
N PRO A 868 46.43 0.44 23.21
CA PRO A 868 47.22 1.31 24.07
C PRO A 868 46.74 2.77 24.02
N ALA A 869 46.43 3.34 25.18
CA ALA A 869 45.92 4.70 25.30
C ALA A 869 47.01 5.72 24.93
N TYR A 870 46.88 6.33 23.75
CA TYR A 870 47.69 7.48 23.34
C TYR A 870 47.34 8.71 24.20
N HIS A 871 48.14 8.94 25.24
CA HIS A 871 48.09 10.18 26.02
C HIS A 871 48.76 11.33 25.27
N ASP A 872 48.01 12.01 24.40
CA ASP A 872 48.38 13.34 23.91
C ASP A 872 47.60 14.44 24.64
N LYS A 873 48.30 15.20 25.48
CA LYS A 873 47.77 16.42 26.10
C LYS A 873 47.81 17.56 25.07
N GLN A 874 46.68 17.89 24.46
CA GLN A 874 46.63 19.05 23.56
C GLN A 874 46.92 20.36 24.32
N PRO A 875 47.91 21.18 23.89
CA PRO A 875 48.03 22.55 24.34
C PRO A 875 46.98 23.44 23.65
N PRO A 876 46.44 24.48 24.32
CA PRO A 876 45.58 25.46 23.69
C PRO A 876 46.38 26.31 22.69
N ALA A 877 45.76 26.65 21.56
CA ALA A 877 46.43 27.32 20.44
C ALA A 877 46.42 28.85 20.55
N SER A 878 47.44 29.49 19.99
CA SER A 878 47.28 30.78 19.31
C SER A 878 48.25 30.91 18.12
N ASN A 879 47.80 31.65 17.10
CA ASN A 879 48.58 31.97 15.90
C ASN A 879 49.53 33.18 16.21
N ALA A 880 50.50 33.59 15.39
CA ALA A 880 50.71 33.32 13.97
C ALA A 880 52.17 33.54 13.50
N THR A 881 52.37 33.34 12.19
CA THR A 881 53.37 33.96 11.28
C THR A 881 53.90 35.36 11.68
N LYS A 882 55.12 35.80 11.31
CA LYS A 882 56.02 35.35 10.20
C LYS A 882 57.47 35.88 10.34
N GLU A 883 58.39 35.23 9.60
CA GLU A 883 59.59 35.76 8.90
C GLU A 883 60.37 36.99 9.43
N GLN A 884 61.63 36.75 9.84
CA GLN A 884 62.90 37.34 9.31
C GLN A 884 64.09 36.84 10.18
N HIS A 885 65.36 36.77 9.75
CA HIS A 885 66.09 37.25 8.57
C HIS A 885 67.37 36.39 8.33
N PHE A 886 68.04 36.55 7.18
CA PHE A 886 69.32 35.89 6.77
C PHE A 886 69.29 34.35 6.61
N GLY A 887 70.16 33.72 5.80
CA GLY A 887 71.20 34.25 4.90
C GLY A 887 71.80 33.16 3.99
N ASN A 888 72.65 33.53 3.04
CA ASN A 888 73.27 32.60 2.08
C ASN A 888 74.18 31.55 2.77
N LYS A 889 74.09 30.28 2.38
CA LYS A 889 75.14 29.59 1.58
C LYS A 889 74.81 28.12 1.25
N ASP A 890 75.25 27.74 0.04
CA ASP A 890 75.84 26.45 -0.37
C ASP A 890 75.62 25.21 0.51
N ASN A 891 74.96 24.18 -0.04
CA ASN A 891 75.69 22.96 -0.40
C ASN A 891 74.96 22.06 -1.41
N LYS A 892 75.74 21.28 -2.16
CA LYS A 892 75.30 20.42 -3.26
C LYS A 892 75.63 18.96 -2.93
N ILE A 893 74.63 18.17 -2.55
CA ILE A 893 74.78 16.71 -2.38
C ILE A 893 73.67 16.00 -3.16
N THR A 894 74.08 15.03 -3.97
CA THR A 894 73.22 14.14 -4.76
C THR A 894 72.60 13.05 -3.89
N PHE A 895 71.36 12.67 -4.17
CA PHE A 895 70.81 11.39 -3.70
C PHE A 895 70.73 10.38 -4.85
N ASP A 896 71.15 9.16 -4.55
CA ASP A 896 71.47 8.15 -5.55
C ASP A 896 70.28 7.22 -5.86
N LYS A 897 70.31 6.58 -7.02
CA LYS A 897 69.35 5.55 -7.41
C LYS A 897 69.93 4.17 -7.10
N ASN A 898 69.54 3.55 -5.98
CA ASN A 898 69.51 2.09 -5.84
C ASN A 898 68.79 1.64 -4.56
N SER A 899 67.68 0.91 -4.72
CA SER A 899 67.13 -0.13 -3.82
C SER A 899 65.61 -0.29 -4.02
N THR A 900 65.17 -1.54 -4.22
CA THR A 900 63.79 -2.11 -4.27
C THR A 900 63.45 -2.91 -5.54
N GLN A 901 64.39 -3.74 -5.99
CA GLN A 901 64.07 -4.91 -6.81
C GLN A 901 64.00 -6.14 -5.90
N ASP A 902 62.81 -6.46 -5.39
CA ASP A 902 62.37 -7.83 -5.03
C ASP A 902 60.94 -7.81 -4.45
N SER A 903 60.04 -8.65 -4.99
CA SER A 903 58.72 -9.10 -4.44
C SER A 903 57.70 -9.55 -5.51
N TRP A 904 57.99 -9.46 -6.80
CA TRP A 904 57.09 -9.85 -7.90
C TRP A 904 57.32 -11.30 -8.42
N GLY A 905 57.52 -12.26 -7.50
CA GLY A 905 58.10 -13.58 -7.84
C GLY A 905 57.26 -14.85 -7.57
N ILE A 906 56.01 -14.76 -7.08
CA ILE A 906 55.26 -15.94 -6.58
C ILE A 906 53.89 -16.18 -7.25
N MET A 907 53.25 -15.17 -7.82
CA MET A 907 51.87 -15.25 -8.37
C MET A 907 51.78 -15.65 -9.86
N SER A 908 52.56 -16.65 -10.30
CA SER A 908 52.61 -17.08 -11.72
C SER A 908 52.74 -18.59 -11.98
N LYS A 909 52.59 -19.46 -10.96
CA LYS A 909 52.79 -20.92 -11.07
C LYS A 909 51.60 -21.81 -10.68
N LEU A 910 50.37 -21.29 -10.69
CA LEU A 910 49.16 -22.04 -10.27
C LEU A 910 48.07 -22.22 -11.35
N PHE A 911 48.31 -21.79 -12.59
CA PHE A 911 47.34 -21.97 -13.69
C PHE A 911 48.00 -22.45 -14.98
N SER A 912 48.17 -23.77 -15.07
CA SER A 912 48.49 -24.50 -16.30
C SER A 912 47.68 -25.81 -16.30
N TYR A 913 46.64 -25.87 -17.13
CA TYR A 913 45.85 -27.08 -17.33
C TYR A 913 46.49 -27.95 -18.41
N GLU A 914 46.81 -29.19 -18.07
CA GLU A 914 47.05 -30.26 -19.06
C GLU A 914 45.77 -31.09 -19.26
N PRO A 915 45.56 -31.68 -20.46
CA PRO A 915 44.35 -32.44 -20.76
C PRO A 915 44.40 -33.86 -20.18
N LEU A 916 43.28 -34.34 -19.62
CA LEU A 916 43.15 -35.73 -19.18
C LEU A 916 43.12 -36.71 -20.37
N PRO A 917 43.69 -37.93 -20.24
CA PRO A 917 43.71 -38.91 -21.33
C PRO A 917 42.33 -39.52 -21.64
N SER A 918 42.13 -39.89 -22.90
CA SER A 918 41.04 -40.75 -23.33
C SER A 918 41.22 -42.18 -22.81
N ILE A 919 40.15 -42.77 -22.26
CA ILE A 919 40.04 -44.21 -21.96
C ILE A 919 38.82 -44.76 -22.69
N SER A 920 38.93 -46.00 -23.19
CA SER A 920 38.01 -46.65 -24.13
C SER A 920 36.83 -47.38 -23.48
N ASP A 921 35.85 -47.76 -24.31
CA ASP A 921 34.73 -48.63 -23.96
C ASP A 921 35.17 -49.99 -23.37
N PRO A 922 34.27 -50.61 -22.59
CA PRO A 922 33.96 -52.02 -22.80
C PRO A 922 32.45 -52.27 -23.05
N GLN A 923 32.13 -53.43 -23.61
CA GLN A 923 30.82 -53.76 -24.19
C GLN A 923 29.72 -54.20 -23.18
N ALA A 924 28.50 -54.23 -23.71
CA ALA A 924 27.24 -54.59 -23.07
C ALA A 924 27.17 -55.96 -22.37
N THR A 925 26.18 -56.10 -21.49
CA THR A 925 25.41 -57.34 -21.30
C THR A 925 23.97 -57.00 -20.87
N ASP A 926 22.99 -57.79 -21.33
CA ASP A 926 21.57 -57.55 -21.09
C ASP A 926 21.12 -57.87 -19.66
N LYS A 927 20.04 -57.20 -19.21
CA LYS A 927 18.84 -57.88 -18.71
C LYS A 927 17.63 -56.95 -18.53
N ASP A 928 16.46 -57.44 -18.96
CA ASP A 928 15.16 -56.80 -18.73
C ASP A 928 14.77 -56.78 -17.24
N SER A 929 14.03 -55.74 -16.83
CA SER A 929 12.57 -55.87 -16.58
C SER A 929 11.94 -54.61 -15.97
N GLN A 930 10.60 -54.59 -15.89
CA GLN A 930 9.75 -53.63 -15.18
C GLN A 930 9.73 -52.17 -15.70
N LYS A 931 8.99 -51.97 -16.79
CA LYS A 931 8.29 -50.68 -17.04
C LYS A 931 7.21 -50.45 -15.98
N HIS A 932 7.05 -49.23 -15.48
CA HIS A 932 5.75 -48.53 -15.50
C HIS A 932 5.90 -47.02 -15.22
N SER A 933 5.22 -46.19 -16.01
CA SER A 933 4.86 -44.78 -15.77
C SER A 933 5.93 -43.82 -15.20
N LEU A 934 6.73 -43.21 -16.08
CA LEU A 934 7.32 -41.88 -15.85
C LEU A 934 7.12 -41.01 -17.09
N GLN A 935 6.43 -39.87 -16.93
CA GLN A 935 6.24 -38.89 -18.01
C GLN A 935 7.54 -38.12 -18.29
N HIS A 936 7.76 -37.71 -19.54
CA HIS A 936 8.94 -36.94 -19.94
C HIS A 936 8.97 -35.53 -19.32
N GLN A 937 9.61 -35.38 -18.16
CA GLN A 937 10.09 -34.06 -17.72
C GLN A 937 11.19 -33.58 -18.66
N VAL A 938 10.83 -32.75 -19.63
CA VAL A 938 11.79 -32.00 -20.45
C VAL A 938 12.61 -31.12 -19.51
N LYS A 939 13.88 -31.49 -19.32
CA LYS A 939 14.73 -30.91 -18.26
C LYS A 939 15.34 -29.58 -18.72
N TYR A 940 14.49 -28.55 -18.79
CA TYR A 940 14.88 -27.17 -19.09
C TYR A 940 16.06 -26.76 -18.19
N LYS A 941 17.21 -26.50 -18.82
CA LYS A 941 18.46 -26.03 -18.22
C LYS A 941 18.91 -24.79 -18.98
N ILE A 942 19.41 -23.78 -18.27
CA ILE A 942 20.04 -22.62 -18.90
C ILE A 942 21.25 -23.09 -19.74
N PRO A 943 21.35 -22.68 -21.03
CA PRO A 943 22.48 -23.01 -21.90
C PRO A 943 23.83 -22.74 -21.24
N LYS A 944 24.81 -23.62 -21.47
CA LYS A 944 26.19 -23.42 -20.97
C LYS A 944 26.85 -22.18 -21.57
N GLU A 945 26.40 -21.74 -22.75
CA GLU A 945 26.92 -20.57 -23.47
C GLU A 945 26.39 -19.22 -22.96
N LEU A 946 25.59 -19.16 -21.89
CA LEU A 946 25.05 -17.90 -21.38
C LEU A 946 26.16 -16.99 -20.80
N LYS A 947 26.73 -16.14 -21.65
CA LYS A 947 27.80 -15.20 -21.32
C LYS A 947 27.28 -14.05 -20.45
N ILE A 948 27.18 -14.30 -19.15
CA ILE A 948 27.02 -13.27 -18.11
C ILE A 948 28.11 -12.20 -18.34
N THR A 949 27.68 -10.96 -18.59
CA THR A 949 28.57 -9.94 -19.15
C THR A 949 29.50 -9.35 -18.09
N THR A 950 30.75 -9.81 -18.06
CA THR A 950 31.82 -9.31 -17.16
C THR A 950 32.26 -7.87 -17.42
N LYS A 951 31.67 -7.17 -18.41
CA LYS A 951 32.01 -5.78 -18.77
C LYS A 951 31.31 -4.78 -17.84
N LEU A 952 32.11 -4.22 -16.94
CA LEU A 952 31.73 -3.27 -15.87
C LEU A 952 30.76 -3.86 -14.83
N TYR A 953 31.32 -4.39 -13.74
CA TYR A 953 30.62 -4.55 -12.47
C TYR A 953 30.10 -3.18 -12.00
N SER A 954 28.78 -2.99 -12.05
CA SER A 954 28.11 -1.84 -11.45
C SER A 954 27.65 -2.25 -10.05
N TYR A 955 28.18 -1.58 -9.03
CA TYR A 955 27.78 -1.80 -7.64
C TYR A 955 26.29 -1.50 -7.45
N ASN A 956 25.53 -2.47 -6.94
CA ASN A 956 24.11 -2.30 -6.63
C ASN A 956 23.89 -2.30 -5.12
N ASN A 957 23.08 -1.36 -4.62
CA ASN A 957 22.63 -1.40 -3.23
C ASN A 957 21.46 -2.38 -3.10
N ILE A 958 21.75 -3.68 -2.90
CA ILE A 958 20.74 -4.73 -2.73
C ILE A 958 19.80 -4.49 -1.53
N TYR A 959 20.23 -3.69 -0.54
CA TYR A 959 19.45 -3.30 0.64
C TYR A 959 18.54 -2.09 0.40
N SER A 960 18.51 -1.53 -0.81
CA SER A 960 17.60 -0.43 -1.13
C SER A 960 16.15 -0.93 -1.14
N ALA A 961 15.25 -0.16 -0.51
CA ALA A 961 13.82 -0.49 -0.41
C ALA A 961 13.19 -0.84 -1.77
N LYS A 962 13.65 -0.21 -2.86
CA LYS A 962 13.22 -0.44 -4.24
C LYS A 962 13.45 -1.87 -4.76
N LEU A 963 14.43 -2.61 -4.22
CA LEU A 963 14.77 -3.97 -4.67
C LEU A 963 14.14 -5.06 -3.80
N VAL A 964 13.88 -4.77 -2.52
CA VAL A 964 13.21 -5.69 -1.58
C VAL A 964 11.68 -5.56 -1.57
N GLU A 965 11.15 -4.44 -2.09
CA GLU A 965 9.73 -4.20 -2.32
C GLU A 965 9.05 -5.36 -3.05
N ASN A 966 7.92 -5.83 -2.50
CA ASN A 966 7.14 -6.92 -3.07
C ASN A 966 6.21 -6.41 -4.20
N MET A 967 5.71 -7.35 -5.02
CA MET A 967 4.86 -7.02 -6.17
C MET A 967 3.64 -6.21 -5.77
N TYR A 968 2.88 -6.63 -4.76
CA TYR A 968 1.62 -5.98 -4.39
C TYR A 968 1.83 -4.57 -3.84
N GLU A 969 2.92 -4.29 -3.12
CA GLU A 969 3.30 -2.92 -2.75
C GLU A 969 3.59 -2.04 -3.97
N LYS A 970 4.32 -2.57 -4.96
CA LYS A 970 4.62 -1.86 -6.21
C LYS A 970 3.34 -1.60 -7.02
N ILE A 971 2.42 -2.55 -7.05
CA ILE A 971 1.07 -2.37 -7.62
C ILE A 971 0.32 -1.25 -6.89
N ILE A 972 0.26 -1.23 -5.55
CA ILE A 972 -0.41 -0.18 -4.77
C ILE A 972 0.18 1.22 -5.04
N LYS A 973 1.48 1.32 -5.32
CA LYS A 973 2.11 2.58 -5.75
C LYS A 973 1.68 3.00 -7.16
N MET A 974 1.38 2.05 -8.04
CA MET A 974 0.91 2.30 -9.41
C MET A 974 -0.60 2.62 -9.46
N THR A 975 -1.43 1.94 -8.65
CA THR A 975 -2.89 2.07 -8.61
C THR A 975 -3.37 3.53 -8.54
N ASN A 976 -4.28 3.92 -9.43
CA ASN A 976 -5.03 5.15 -9.26
C ASN A 976 -6.17 4.93 -8.26
N PHE A 977 -6.17 5.67 -7.15
CA PHE A 977 -7.24 5.59 -6.16
C PHE A 977 -8.40 6.57 -6.40
N ASP A 978 -8.24 7.53 -7.30
CA ASP A 978 -9.29 8.46 -7.74
C ASP A 978 -9.57 8.32 -9.24
N GLU A 979 -10.02 7.13 -9.66
CA GLU A 979 -10.37 6.81 -11.06
C GLU A 979 -11.49 7.73 -11.59
N ARG A 980 -12.47 8.02 -10.72
CA ARG A 980 -13.59 8.95 -10.98
C ARG A 980 -13.21 10.43 -10.90
N LYS A 981 -11.96 10.79 -10.61
CA LYS A 981 -11.44 12.18 -10.53
C LYS A 981 -12.18 13.08 -9.53
N LEU A 982 -12.85 12.51 -8.53
CA LEU A 982 -13.68 13.20 -7.55
C LEU A 982 -12.90 14.22 -6.73
N ILE A 983 -11.61 13.95 -6.42
CA ILE A 983 -10.73 14.93 -5.77
C ILE A 983 -10.54 16.13 -6.70
N ASN A 984 -10.23 15.89 -7.98
CA ASN A 984 -9.95 16.97 -8.92
C ASN A 984 -11.19 17.86 -9.11
N GLU A 985 -12.36 17.26 -9.35
CA GLU A 985 -13.63 17.99 -9.50
C GLU A 985 -14.01 18.78 -8.23
N THR A 986 -13.86 18.17 -7.06
CA THR A 986 -14.19 18.83 -5.78
C THR A 986 -13.18 19.91 -5.41
N MET A 987 -11.88 19.72 -5.71
CA MET A 987 -10.85 20.75 -5.56
C MET A 987 -11.13 21.94 -6.47
N LEU A 988 -11.43 21.72 -7.76
CA LEU A 988 -11.84 22.78 -8.69
C LEU A 988 -13.07 23.53 -8.14
N LYS A 989 -14.14 22.83 -7.77
CA LYS A 989 -15.36 23.40 -7.14
C LYS A 989 -15.08 24.20 -5.86
N VAL A 990 -14.12 23.77 -5.05
CA VAL A 990 -13.71 24.46 -3.80
C VAL A 990 -12.86 25.70 -4.08
N PHE A 991 -11.96 25.63 -5.06
CA PHE A 991 -11.00 26.70 -5.36
C PHE A 991 -11.43 27.65 -6.49
N ASN A 992 -12.53 27.40 -7.21
CA ASN A 992 -12.87 28.13 -8.46
C ASN A 992 -12.80 29.66 -8.33
N LYS A 993 -13.42 30.26 -7.30
CA LYS A 993 -13.34 31.72 -7.05
C LYS A 993 -11.92 32.28 -6.88
N LYS A 994 -10.96 31.45 -6.48
CA LYS A 994 -9.53 31.80 -6.35
C LYS A 994 -8.74 31.44 -7.62
N MET A 995 -9.29 30.66 -8.55
CA MET A 995 -8.74 30.44 -9.89
C MET A 995 -9.25 31.50 -10.87
N GLU A 996 -10.57 31.75 -10.89
CA GLU A 996 -11.24 32.85 -11.58
C GLU A 996 -10.56 34.21 -11.29
N LYS A 997 -10.18 34.49 -10.03
CA LYS A 997 -9.51 35.75 -9.64
C LYS A 997 -8.06 35.88 -10.17
N ASN A 998 -7.44 34.81 -10.65
CA ASN A 998 -6.05 34.79 -11.13
C ASN A 998 -5.94 34.21 -12.56
N ASP A 999 -7.04 34.20 -13.34
CA ASP A 999 -7.13 33.72 -14.72
C ASP A 999 -6.57 32.30 -14.96
N PHE A 1000 -6.62 31.43 -13.94
CA PHE A 1000 -6.07 30.08 -14.01
C PHE A 1000 -7.03 29.07 -14.69
N SER A 1001 -6.60 28.49 -15.81
CA SER A 1001 -7.36 27.42 -16.50
C SER A 1001 -7.49 26.13 -15.67
N GLU A 1002 -8.70 25.59 -15.60
CA GLU A 1002 -9.01 24.27 -14.99
C GLU A 1002 -8.19 23.13 -15.61
N SER A 1003 -7.85 23.21 -16.90
CA SER A 1003 -7.08 22.17 -17.60
C SER A 1003 -5.66 21.98 -17.08
N ASN A 1004 -5.11 22.97 -16.37
CA ASN A 1004 -3.68 23.04 -16.06
C ASN A 1004 -3.37 22.82 -14.56
N THR A 1005 -4.36 22.49 -13.73
CA THR A 1005 -4.15 22.19 -12.30
C THR A 1005 -3.58 20.80 -12.08
N ASN A 1006 -2.38 20.71 -11.50
CA ASN A 1006 -1.76 19.43 -11.19
C ASN A 1006 -2.03 19.00 -9.73
N PHE A 1007 -2.82 17.95 -9.54
CA PHE A 1007 -3.15 17.36 -8.23
C PHE A 1007 -2.29 16.14 -7.84
N SER A 1008 -1.21 15.85 -8.58
CA SER A 1008 -0.38 14.65 -8.39
C SER A 1008 0.18 14.48 -6.98
N SER A 1009 0.48 15.57 -6.25
CA SER A 1009 0.95 15.47 -4.86
C SER A 1009 -0.17 15.03 -3.91
N THR A 1010 -1.43 15.45 -4.11
CA THR A 1010 -2.59 14.92 -3.37
C THR A 1010 -2.76 13.43 -3.65
N HIS A 1011 -2.71 13.01 -4.92
CA HIS A 1011 -2.77 11.59 -5.31
C HIS A 1011 -1.57 10.76 -4.82
N SER A 1012 -0.41 11.38 -4.64
CA SER A 1012 0.77 10.76 -4.02
C SER A 1012 0.59 10.61 -2.51
N ASN A 1013 0.04 11.63 -1.83
CA ASN A 1013 -0.27 11.58 -0.40
C ASN A 1013 -1.34 10.53 -0.08
N LEU A 1014 -2.37 10.42 -0.92
CA LEU A 1014 -3.42 9.39 -0.82
C LEU A 1014 -2.81 7.98 -0.94
N ARG A 1015 -2.01 7.72 -1.98
CA ARG A 1015 -1.27 6.47 -2.15
C ARG A 1015 -0.36 6.16 -0.97
N LYS A 1016 0.42 7.14 -0.49
CA LYS A 1016 1.30 6.99 0.70
C LYS A 1016 0.51 6.65 1.95
N TYR A 1017 -0.65 7.27 2.17
CA TYR A 1017 -1.50 6.96 3.32
C TYR A 1017 -2.02 5.52 3.25
N ILE A 1018 -2.64 5.14 2.13
CA ILE A 1018 -3.16 3.77 1.92
C ILE A 1018 -2.03 2.74 2.08
N LEU A 1019 -0.89 2.95 1.41
CA LEU A 1019 0.27 2.07 1.51
C LEU A 1019 0.80 1.98 2.95
N SER A 1020 0.94 3.08 3.68
CA SER A 1020 1.43 3.05 5.07
C SER A 1020 0.45 2.43 6.08
N LYS A 1021 -0.82 2.22 5.71
CA LYS A 1021 -1.78 1.44 6.50
C LYS A 1021 -1.82 -0.05 6.13
N VAL A 1022 -1.53 -0.40 4.89
CA VAL A 1022 -1.67 -1.77 4.37
C VAL A 1022 -0.34 -2.52 4.25
N SER A 1023 0.78 -1.82 4.01
CA SER A 1023 2.13 -2.41 3.86
C SER A 1023 2.56 -3.33 5.01
N PRO A 1024 2.31 -3.04 6.31
CA PRO A 1024 2.65 -3.96 7.40
C PRO A 1024 2.00 -5.33 7.19
N TYR A 1025 0.67 -5.34 7.01
CA TYR A 1025 -0.12 -6.55 6.79
C TYR A 1025 0.31 -7.32 5.52
N ILE A 1026 0.64 -6.64 4.42
CA ILE A 1026 1.17 -7.31 3.22
C ILE A 1026 2.50 -8.02 3.53
N ASN A 1027 3.39 -7.39 4.31
CA ASN A 1027 4.68 -7.98 4.68
C ASN A 1027 4.57 -9.10 5.72
N ASP A 1028 3.46 -9.17 6.48
CA ASP A 1028 3.10 -10.31 7.34
C ASP A 1028 2.43 -11.45 6.54
N ILE A 1029 1.62 -11.13 5.53
CA ILE A 1029 0.98 -12.11 4.63
C ILE A 1029 2.02 -12.81 3.73
N ILE A 1030 2.90 -12.04 3.08
CA ILE A 1030 3.86 -12.49 2.06
C ILE A 1030 4.68 -13.73 2.47
N PRO A 1031 5.29 -13.82 3.67
CA PRO A 1031 6.05 -15.00 4.10
C PRO A 1031 5.25 -16.31 4.11
N SER A 1032 3.92 -16.25 4.15
CA SER A 1032 3.03 -17.44 4.15
C SER A 1032 2.33 -17.71 2.82
N SER A 1033 2.44 -16.80 1.83
CA SER A 1033 1.59 -16.84 0.63
C SER A 1033 2.13 -16.08 -0.59
N ASP A 1034 3.43 -15.77 -0.65
CA ASP A 1034 4.04 -15.26 -1.89
C ASP A 1034 3.96 -16.32 -3.02
N VAL A 1035 3.97 -15.87 -4.27
CA VAL A 1035 3.87 -16.79 -5.41
C VAL A 1035 5.15 -17.59 -5.57
N VAL A 1036 5.05 -18.90 -5.37
CA VAL A 1036 6.15 -19.84 -5.59
C VAL A 1036 6.39 -20.00 -7.09
N ILE A 1037 7.38 -19.27 -7.61
CA ILE A 1037 7.86 -19.40 -8.99
C ILE A 1037 8.79 -20.63 -9.06
N VAL A 1038 8.51 -21.56 -9.97
CA VAL A 1038 9.32 -22.79 -10.16
C VAL A 1038 9.94 -22.84 -11.55
N ASN A 1039 10.97 -23.68 -11.70
CA ASN A 1039 11.65 -23.93 -12.98
C ASN A 1039 10.65 -24.36 -14.06
N GLY A 1040 10.61 -23.62 -15.17
CA GLY A 1040 9.75 -23.86 -16.34
C GLY A 1040 8.56 -22.89 -16.47
N MET A 1041 8.16 -22.13 -15.43
CA MET A 1041 7.07 -21.17 -15.55
C MET A 1041 7.40 -20.03 -16.52
N SER A 1042 6.46 -19.64 -17.37
CA SER A 1042 6.52 -18.40 -18.15
C SER A 1042 6.13 -17.16 -17.31
N THR A 1043 6.45 -15.97 -17.83
CA THR A 1043 5.93 -14.69 -17.34
C THR A 1043 4.40 -14.66 -17.24
N SER A 1044 3.68 -15.34 -18.13
CA SER A 1044 2.21 -15.44 -18.08
C SER A 1044 1.76 -16.35 -16.94
N ASP A 1045 2.32 -17.56 -16.81
CA ASP A 1045 2.00 -18.48 -15.69
C ASP A 1045 2.18 -17.80 -14.33
N ILE A 1046 3.23 -16.98 -14.22
CA ILE A 1046 3.54 -16.21 -13.01
C ILE A 1046 2.51 -15.08 -12.80
N LYS A 1047 2.18 -14.32 -13.86
CA LYS A 1047 1.12 -13.28 -13.82
C LYS A 1047 -0.22 -13.87 -13.38
N ASP A 1048 -0.60 -15.00 -13.95
CA ASP A 1048 -1.88 -15.66 -13.67
C ASP A 1048 -1.90 -16.26 -12.26
N LYS A 1049 -0.77 -16.80 -11.77
CA LYS A 1049 -0.64 -17.20 -10.35
C LYS A 1049 -0.66 -16.00 -9.38
N CYS A 1050 -0.15 -14.83 -9.76
CA CYS A 1050 -0.30 -13.60 -8.99
C CYS A 1050 -1.76 -13.09 -8.97
N ILE A 1051 -2.55 -13.37 -10.01
CA ILE A 1051 -3.98 -13.06 -10.07
C ILE A 1051 -4.81 -14.09 -9.29
N SER A 1052 -4.45 -15.37 -9.34
CA SER A 1052 -5.21 -16.47 -8.74
C SER A 1052 -4.87 -16.77 -7.28
N ASN A 1053 -4.03 -15.95 -6.63
CA ASN A 1053 -3.54 -16.17 -5.26
C ASN A 1053 -4.60 -15.84 -4.20
N ARG A 1054 -5.64 -16.68 -4.11
CA ARG A 1054 -6.75 -16.52 -3.15
C ARG A 1054 -6.24 -16.37 -1.72
N VAL A 1055 -5.33 -17.23 -1.28
CA VAL A 1055 -4.75 -17.19 0.09
C VAL A 1055 -4.13 -15.83 0.43
N PHE A 1056 -3.49 -15.15 -0.51
CA PHE A 1056 -3.02 -13.78 -0.33
C PHE A 1056 -4.19 -12.78 -0.25
N PHE A 1057 -5.12 -12.83 -1.21
CA PHE A 1057 -6.21 -11.85 -1.33
C PHE A 1057 -7.28 -11.97 -0.23
N ASP A 1058 -7.58 -13.17 0.25
CA ASP A 1058 -8.56 -13.43 1.32
C ASP A 1058 -8.03 -12.87 2.66
N LYS A 1059 -6.74 -13.12 2.97
CA LYS A 1059 -6.06 -12.50 4.13
C LYS A 1059 -5.99 -10.97 3.99
N LEU A 1060 -5.66 -10.47 2.80
CA LEU A 1060 -5.61 -9.03 2.55
C LEU A 1060 -7.00 -8.38 2.71
N TYR A 1061 -8.06 -9.03 2.23
CA TYR A 1061 -9.43 -8.55 2.37
C TYR A 1061 -9.83 -8.43 3.84
N LYS A 1062 -9.55 -9.43 4.68
CA LYS A 1062 -9.79 -9.37 6.14
C LYS A 1062 -9.11 -8.14 6.76
N TYR A 1063 -7.80 -7.98 6.59
CA TYR A 1063 -7.10 -6.81 7.14
C TYR A 1063 -7.57 -5.49 6.53
N CYS A 1064 -7.95 -5.45 5.25
CA CYS A 1064 -8.55 -4.26 4.63
C CYS A 1064 -9.88 -3.86 5.30
N MET A 1065 -10.69 -4.81 5.74
CA MET A 1065 -11.90 -4.53 6.53
C MET A 1065 -11.54 -3.99 7.93
N ASP A 1066 -10.60 -4.64 8.64
CA ASP A 1066 -10.13 -4.21 9.97
C ASP A 1066 -9.54 -2.78 9.93
N ILE A 1067 -8.72 -2.48 8.92
CA ILE A 1067 -8.16 -1.15 8.67
C ILE A 1067 -9.27 -0.14 8.37
N SER A 1068 -10.27 -0.54 7.56
CA SER A 1068 -11.38 0.34 7.20
C SER A 1068 -12.25 0.70 8.39
N GLU A 1069 -12.54 -0.25 9.30
CA GLU A 1069 -13.27 0.03 10.53
C GLU A 1069 -12.50 0.99 11.45
N LYS A 1070 -11.18 0.75 11.61
CA LYS A 1070 -10.27 1.63 12.37
C LYS A 1070 -10.17 3.03 11.77
N ILE A 1071 -10.24 3.16 10.44
CA ILE A 1071 -10.25 4.46 9.74
C ILE A 1071 -11.62 5.14 9.82
N ASP A 1072 -12.73 4.39 9.85
CA ASP A 1072 -14.06 4.99 9.92
C ASP A 1072 -14.34 5.61 11.31
N LYS A 1073 -13.74 5.06 12.36
CA LYS A 1073 -13.71 5.67 13.70
C LYS A 1073 -12.91 6.98 13.78
N ILE A 1074 -12.16 7.36 12.74
CA ILE A 1074 -11.41 8.63 12.68
C ILE A 1074 -12.31 9.75 12.11
N PRO A 1075 -12.46 10.89 12.81
CA PRO A 1075 -13.13 12.08 12.30
C PRO A 1075 -12.55 12.60 10.97
N HIS A 1076 -13.41 13.09 10.08
CA HIS A 1076 -13.04 13.46 8.72
C HIS A 1076 -11.94 14.52 8.63
N GLU A 1077 -11.87 15.47 9.57
CA GLU A 1077 -10.91 16.57 9.62
C GLU A 1077 -9.44 16.13 9.66
N TYR A 1078 -9.16 14.90 10.10
CA TYR A 1078 -7.81 14.34 10.09
C TYR A 1078 -7.24 14.26 8.67
N PHE A 1079 -8.07 13.95 7.67
CA PHE A 1079 -7.61 13.63 6.32
C PHE A 1079 -7.25 14.87 5.48
N LEU A 1080 -7.39 16.08 6.05
CA LEU A 1080 -7.00 17.34 5.40
C LEU A 1080 -5.52 17.44 4.99
N TYR A 1081 -4.59 16.75 5.68
CA TYR A 1081 -3.16 16.80 5.30
C TYR A 1081 -2.85 16.06 4.00
N ILE A 1082 -3.78 15.24 3.49
CA ILE A 1082 -3.62 14.56 2.20
C ILE A 1082 -3.70 15.59 1.06
N ILE A 1083 -4.52 16.62 1.22
CA ILE A 1083 -4.63 17.74 0.27
C ILE A 1083 -3.30 18.51 0.22
N GLN A 1084 -2.70 18.60 -0.95
CA GLN A 1084 -1.43 19.32 -1.16
C GLN A 1084 -1.53 20.81 -0.77
N GLY A 1085 -0.51 21.34 -0.08
CA GLY A 1085 -0.46 22.74 0.38
C GLY A 1085 -0.33 23.79 -0.75
N HIS A 1086 0.10 23.35 -1.94
CA HIS A 1086 0.22 24.15 -3.15
C HIS A 1086 -0.26 23.32 -4.34
N ILE A 1087 -1.16 23.85 -5.17
CA ILE A 1087 -1.44 23.33 -6.51
C ILE A 1087 -0.48 24.04 -7.46
N ARG A 1088 0.34 23.28 -8.21
CA ARG A 1088 1.08 23.86 -9.34
C ARG A 1088 0.13 24.06 -10.51
N ILE A 1089 0.24 25.22 -11.13
CA ILE A 1089 -0.51 25.63 -12.31
C ILE A 1089 0.55 26.13 -13.30
N ASN A 1090 0.57 25.56 -14.50
CA ASN A 1090 1.65 25.78 -15.47
C ASN A 1090 3.05 25.43 -14.92
N SER A 1091 4.10 25.88 -15.61
CA SER A 1091 5.51 25.54 -15.33
C SER A 1091 6.21 26.47 -14.33
N GLY A 1092 5.49 27.37 -13.66
CA GLY A 1092 6.09 28.34 -12.73
C GLY A 1092 5.17 28.86 -11.62
N GLU A 1093 3.85 28.78 -11.78
CA GLU A 1093 2.90 29.36 -10.84
C GLU A 1093 2.44 28.31 -9.81
N SER A 1094 2.09 28.76 -8.60
CA SER A 1094 1.45 27.87 -7.63
C SER A 1094 0.34 28.57 -6.86
N LEU A 1095 -0.86 28.00 -6.95
CA LEU A 1095 -1.97 28.38 -6.11
C LEU A 1095 -1.74 27.78 -4.72
N THR A 1096 -1.41 28.63 -3.76
CA THR A 1096 -1.44 28.26 -2.34
C THR A 1096 -2.83 27.76 -1.97
N THR A 1097 -2.97 26.47 -1.66
CA THR A 1097 -4.24 25.95 -1.15
C THR A 1097 -4.48 26.43 0.27
N ASN A 1098 -3.38 26.65 1.02
CA ASN A 1098 -3.30 27.04 2.43
C ASN A 1098 -4.60 26.71 3.16
N VAL A 1099 -4.77 25.43 3.50
CA VAL A 1099 -6.05 24.86 3.97
C VAL A 1099 -6.65 25.69 5.10
N LYS A 1100 -5.85 26.34 5.95
CA LYS A 1100 -6.31 27.26 7.01
C LYS A 1100 -7.22 28.39 6.48
N SER A 1101 -6.91 28.95 5.31
CA SER A 1101 -7.59 30.08 4.66
C SER A 1101 -8.94 29.77 4.00
N ILE A 1102 -9.34 28.50 3.91
CA ILE A 1102 -10.62 28.08 3.30
C ILE A 1102 -11.74 28.09 4.37
N SER A 1103 -13.01 28.33 4.00
CA SER A 1103 -14.14 28.24 4.95
C SER A 1103 -14.29 26.83 5.55
N ARG A 1104 -14.96 26.73 6.71
CA ARG A 1104 -15.12 25.47 7.46
C ARG A 1104 -15.83 24.40 6.62
N ASP A 1105 -16.97 24.73 6.07
CA ASP A 1105 -17.77 23.89 5.15
C ASP A 1105 -16.95 23.35 3.97
N LYS A 1106 -16.10 24.19 3.35
CA LYS A 1106 -15.19 23.75 2.27
C LYS A 1106 -14.08 22.82 2.76
N LYS A 1107 -13.56 23.00 3.97
CA LYS A 1107 -12.63 22.04 4.61
C LYS A 1107 -13.34 20.71 4.83
N ASN A 1108 -14.53 20.73 5.42
CA ASN A 1108 -15.34 19.54 5.70
C ASN A 1108 -15.68 18.77 4.40
N VAL A 1109 -16.02 19.46 3.31
CA VAL A 1109 -16.25 18.82 2.00
C VAL A 1109 -14.99 18.10 1.49
N LEU A 1110 -13.81 18.74 1.54
CA LEU A 1110 -12.55 18.10 1.11
C LEU A 1110 -12.14 16.94 2.04
N SER A 1111 -12.40 17.06 3.34
CA SER A 1111 -11.95 16.10 4.34
C SER A 1111 -12.87 14.86 4.40
N THR A 1112 -14.19 15.03 4.28
CA THR A 1112 -15.15 13.94 4.07
C THR A 1112 -14.83 13.17 2.80
N LEU A 1113 -14.59 13.87 1.68
CA LEU A 1113 -14.23 13.20 0.42
C LEU A 1113 -12.91 12.43 0.53
N SER A 1114 -11.91 13.02 1.20
CA SER A 1114 -10.63 12.34 1.43
C SER A 1114 -10.81 11.08 2.27
N LYS A 1115 -11.60 11.13 3.35
CA LYS A 1115 -11.95 9.95 4.16
C LYS A 1115 -12.70 8.90 3.33
N PHE A 1116 -13.70 9.31 2.56
CA PHE A 1116 -14.51 8.44 1.71
C PHE A 1116 -13.65 7.67 0.70
N LEU A 1117 -12.79 8.35 -0.06
CA LEU A 1117 -11.95 7.72 -1.08
C LEU A 1117 -10.91 6.76 -0.49
N ILE A 1118 -10.45 7.01 0.74
CA ILE A 1118 -9.59 6.08 1.48
C ILE A 1118 -10.37 4.81 1.85
N LEU A 1119 -11.56 4.95 2.42
CA LEU A 1119 -12.40 3.81 2.78
C LEU A 1119 -12.83 2.99 1.55
N GLU A 1120 -13.29 3.66 0.47
CA GLU A 1120 -13.62 3.02 -0.81
C GLU A 1120 -12.39 2.29 -1.40
N SER A 1121 -11.20 2.90 -1.33
CA SER A 1121 -9.99 2.31 -1.90
C SER A 1121 -9.36 1.20 -1.06
N ILE A 1122 -9.53 1.21 0.26
CA ILE A 1122 -9.04 0.13 1.13
C ILE A 1122 -10.01 -1.05 1.11
N ARG A 1123 -11.33 -0.83 1.23
CA ARG A 1123 -12.34 -1.91 1.13
C ARG A 1123 -12.27 -2.65 -0.21
N ASN A 1124 -12.01 -1.94 -1.31
CA ASN A 1124 -11.85 -2.53 -2.65
C ASN A 1124 -10.40 -2.90 -3.02
N LEU A 1125 -9.44 -2.83 -2.09
CA LEU A 1125 -8.01 -2.93 -2.44
C LEU A 1125 -7.59 -4.25 -3.10
N PRO A 1126 -8.05 -5.44 -2.67
CA PRO A 1126 -7.75 -6.70 -3.36
C PRO A 1126 -8.19 -6.67 -4.83
N ASN A 1127 -9.41 -6.18 -5.09
CA ASN A 1127 -9.97 -6.06 -6.44
C ASN A 1127 -9.22 -5.03 -7.30
N LYS A 1128 -8.82 -3.89 -6.71
CA LYS A 1128 -7.97 -2.90 -7.40
C LYS A 1128 -6.60 -3.49 -7.75
N ILE A 1129 -5.96 -4.23 -6.84
CA ILE A 1129 -4.69 -4.92 -7.11
C ILE A 1129 -4.84 -5.95 -8.23
N ILE A 1130 -5.87 -6.80 -8.19
CA ILE A 1130 -6.16 -7.79 -9.26
C ILE A 1130 -6.39 -7.09 -10.62
N SER A 1131 -7.12 -5.98 -10.63
CA SER A 1131 -7.38 -5.18 -11.84
C SER A 1131 -6.08 -4.58 -12.41
N GLU A 1132 -5.24 -3.99 -11.57
CA GLU A 1132 -3.93 -3.47 -12.00
C GLU A 1132 -3.00 -4.57 -12.51
N ILE A 1133 -2.90 -5.72 -11.83
CA ILE A 1133 -2.07 -6.84 -12.30
C ILE A 1133 -2.54 -7.34 -13.67
N LYS A 1134 -3.86 -7.41 -13.91
CA LYS A 1134 -4.41 -7.78 -15.22
C LYS A 1134 -4.01 -6.79 -16.33
N LYS A 1135 -3.97 -5.48 -16.03
CA LYS A 1135 -3.59 -4.42 -16.97
C LYS A 1135 -2.12 -4.51 -17.42
N LEU A 1136 -1.21 -5.00 -16.59
CA LEU A 1136 0.23 -5.08 -16.91
C LEU A 1136 0.54 -6.03 -18.07
N ASP A 1137 1.49 -5.63 -18.91
CA ASP A 1137 2.18 -6.49 -19.88
C ASP A 1137 3.21 -7.41 -19.20
N LEU A 1138 3.76 -8.37 -19.95
CA LEU A 1138 4.69 -9.38 -19.43
C LEU A 1138 6.08 -8.81 -19.08
N ALA A 1139 6.52 -7.73 -19.72
CA ALA A 1139 7.78 -7.06 -19.38
C ALA A 1139 7.65 -6.21 -18.10
N SER A 1140 6.52 -5.54 -17.91
CA SER A 1140 6.17 -4.89 -16.65
C SER A 1140 6.08 -5.89 -15.49
N ILE A 1141 5.41 -7.04 -15.68
CA ILE A 1141 5.41 -8.14 -14.70
C ILE A 1141 6.85 -8.58 -14.39
N SER A 1142 7.70 -8.71 -15.41
CA SER A 1142 9.11 -9.06 -15.24
C SER A 1142 9.90 -8.03 -14.42
N GLU A 1143 9.70 -6.72 -14.65
CA GLU A 1143 10.36 -5.63 -13.90
C GLU A 1143 9.78 -5.44 -12.48
N ILE A 1144 8.55 -5.92 -12.24
CA ILE A 1144 7.84 -5.91 -10.96
C ILE A 1144 8.18 -7.12 -10.08
N LEU A 1145 8.50 -8.28 -10.65
CA LEU A 1145 8.85 -9.50 -9.91
C LEU A 1145 10.34 -9.84 -9.88
N PHE A 1146 11.08 -9.44 -10.90
CA PHE A 1146 12.51 -9.69 -11.01
C PHE A 1146 13.30 -8.37 -10.93
N VAL A 1147 14.60 -8.50 -10.71
CA VAL A 1147 15.57 -7.42 -10.51
C VAL A 1147 16.84 -7.78 -11.27
N LYS A 1148 17.26 -6.92 -12.20
CA LYS A 1148 18.42 -7.14 -13.05
C LYS A 1148 19.71 -6.79 -12.30
N LEU A 1149 20.44 -7.80 -11.85
CA LEU A 1149 21.73 -7.67 -11.17
C LEU A 1149 22.80 -8.41 -11.98
N HIS A 1150 23.91 -7.72 -12.27
CA HIS A 1150 25.07 -8.29 -12.97
C HIS A 1150 24.73 -9.01 -14.29
N GLY A 1151 23.71 -8.49 -15.00
CA GLY A 1151 23.19 -9.04 -16.26
C GLY A 1151 22.04 -10.04 -16.10
N THR A 1152 21.87 -10.65 -14.92
CA THR A 1152 20.89 -11.70 -14.64
C THR A 1152 19.64 -11.14 -13.95
N TYR A 1153 18.45 -11.63 -14.32
CA TYR A 1153 17.18 -11.24 -13.66
C TYR A 1153 16.88 -12.19 -12.49
N LEU A 1154 17.20 -11.77 -11.26
CA LEU A 1154 16.91 -12.53 -10.04
C LEU A 1154 15.52 -12.19 -9.50
N THR A 1155 14.81 -13.13 -8.86
CA THR A 1155 13.52 -12.81 -8.22
C THR A 1155 13.70 -11.83 -7.05
N ARG A 1156 12.73 -10.92 -6.89
CA ARG A 1156 12.66 -10.04 -5.71
C ARG A 1156 12.38 -10.82 -4.42
N SER A 1157 11.71 -11.98 -4.51
CA SER A 1157 11.57 -12.90 -3.38
C SER A 1157 12.93 -13.44 -2.92
N PHE A 1158 13.84 -13.82 -3.83
CA PHE A 1158 15.23 -14.14 -3.48
C PHE A 1158 15.94 -12.95 -2.84
N ILE A 1159 15.90 -11.75 -3.42
CA ILE A 1159 16.58 -10.56 -2.86
C ILE A 1159 16.02 -10.14 -1.48
N ARG A 1160 14.71 -10.22 -1.29
CA ARG A 1160 14.04 -9.94 0.00
C ARG A 1160 14.37 -11.01 1.05
N ASN A 1161 14.45 -12.28 0.66
CA ASN A 1161 14.88 -13.36 1.57
C ASN A 1161 16.37 -13.22 1.92
N LEU A 1162 17.23 -12.91 0.94
CA LEU A 1162 18.66 -12.68 1.12
C LEU A 1162 18.94 -11.53 2.10
N THR A 1163 18.27 -10.39 1.92
CA THR A 1163 18.41 -9.20 2.79
C THR A 1163 17.77 -9.38 4.17
N LYS A 1164 16.68 -10.17 4.29
CA LYS A 1164 16.08 -10.58 5.57
C LYS A 1164 16.97 -11.55 6.36
N THR A 1165 17.70 -12.43 5.67
CA THR A 1165 18.64 -13.40 6.27
C THR A 1165 19.98 -12.76 6.61
N TYR A 1166 20.43 -11.77 5.85
CA TYR A 1166 21.68 -11.03 6.08
C TYR A 1166 21.42 -9.52 6.25
N PRO A 1167 20.78 -9.08 7.33
CA PRO A 1167 20.59 -7.65 7.59
C PRO A 1167 21.93 -6.92 7.72
N ALA A 1168 21.91 -5.60 7.46
CA ALA A 1168 23.13 -4.82 7.22
C ALA A 1168 24.13 -4.77 8.40
N ASP A 1169 23.63 -4.95 9.63
CA ASP A 1169 24.41 -5.07 10.86
C ASP A 1169 25.09 -6.45 10.98
N MET A 1170 24.39 -7.51 10.59
CA MET A 1170 24.87 -8.90 10.58
C MET A 1170 25.95 -9.12 9.50
N VAL A 1171 25.85 -8.45 8.35
CA VAL A 1171 26.92 -8.44 7.33
C VAL A 1171 28.26 -8.01 7.93
N ASN A 1172 28.27 -6.99 8.79
CA ASN A 1172 29.51 -6.49 9.39
C ASN A 1172 30.25 -7.54 10.24
N LYS A 1173 29.51 -8.53 10.78
CA LYS A 1173 30.00 -9.65 11.61
C LYS A 1173 30.35 -10.90 10.77
N LEU A 1174 29.84 -10.99 9.54
CA LEU A 1174 30.07 -12.11 8.63
C LEU A 1174 31.20 -11.86 7.61
N LEU A 1175 31.73 -10.64 7.54
CA LEU A 1175 32.93 -10.31 6.76
C LEU A 1175 34.11 -11.24 7.08
N ASP A 1176 34.35 -11.48 8.37
CA ASP A 1176 35.45 -12.30 8.88
C ASP A 1176 35.22 -13.81 8.64
N LYS A 1177 34.00 -14.18 8.22
CA LYS A 1177 33.55 -15.56 7.91
C LYS A 1177 33.03 -15.64 6.47
N LYS A 1178 33.73 -14.99 5.54
CA LYS A 1178 33.37 -14.86 4.12
C LYS A 1178 32.96 -16.19 3.47
N SER A 1179 33.69 -17.28 3.69
CA SER A 1179 33.38 -18.62 3.13
C SER A 1179 32.00 -19.12 3.54
N ILE A 1180 31.65 -18.95 4.82
CA ILE A 1180 30.35 -19.31 5.39
C ILE A 1180 29.24 -18.42 4.81
N LEU A 1181 29.51 -17.16 4.47
CA LEU A 1181 28.53 -16.32 3.74
C LEU A 1181 28.40 -16.77 2.27
N GLU A 1182 29.52 -17.08 1.62
CA GLU A 1182 29.62 -17.50 0.22
C GLU A 1182 28.86 -18.80 -0.05
N GLU A 1183 29.02 -19.82 0.79
CA GLU A 1183 28.29 -21.11 0.69
C GLU A 1183 26.77 -20.93 0.74
N LYS A 1184 26.27 -20.08 1.65
CA LYS A 1184 24.83 -19.88 1.84
C LYS A 1184 24.21 -19.04 0.74
N VAL A 1185 24.93 -18.04 0.24
CA VAL A 1185 24.53 -17.29 -0.97
C VAL A 1185 24.50 -18.26 -2.16
N LYS A 1186 25.50 -19.15 -2.28
CA LYS A 1186 25.53 -20.21 -3.30
C LYS A 1186 24.28 -21.10 -3.21
N LYS A 1187 23.97 -21.67 -2.05
CA LYS A 1187 22.78 -22.53 -1.86
C LYS A 1187 21.47 -21.79 -2.12
N ALA A 1188 21.26 -20.63 -1.48
CA ALA A 1188 20.02 -19.87 -1.64
C ALA A 1188 19.77 -19.45 -3.11
N LEU A 1189 20.84 -19.28 -3.88
CA LEU A 1189 20.77 -19.02 -5.32
C LEU A 1189 20.53 -20.31 -6.13
N THR A 1190 21.13 -21.45 -5.78
CA THR A 1190 20.81 -22.78 -6.36
C THR A 1190 19.34 -23.15 -6.17
N GLU A 1191 18.75 -22.78 -5.02
CA GLU A 1191 17.34 -22.99 -4.68
C GLU A 1191 16.40 -21.92 -5.30
N SER A 1192 16.94 -20.93 -6.00
CA SER A 1192 16.18 -19.86 -6.64
C SER A 1192 15.90 -20.14 -8.12
N VAL A 1193 15.15 -19.24 -8.75
CA VAL A 1193 14.94 -19.18 -10.20
C VAL A 1193 15.35 -17.82 -10.73
N VAL A 1194 15.82 -17.78 -11.97
CA VAL A 1194 16.19 -16.57 -12.70
C VAL A 1194 15.33 -16.45 -13.95
N LEU A 1195 14.99 -15.23 -14.37
CA LEU A 1195 14.25 -15.03 -15.62
C LEU A 1195 15.21 -14.98 -16.81
N HIS A 1196 14.94 -15.80 -17.81
CA HIS A 1196 15.64 -15.81 -19.09
C HIS A 1196 14.66 -16.20 -20.20
N GLU A 1197 14.60 -15.43 -21.29
CA GLU A 1197 13.68 -15.65 -22.42
C GLU A 1197 12.22 -15.86 -21.96
N GLU A 1198 11.78 -14.97 -21.06
CA GLU A 1198 10.45 -14.97 -20.43
C GLU A 1198 10.08 -16.24 -19.66
N LYS A 1199 11.04 -17.13 -19.38
CA LYS A 1199 10.87 -18.33 -18.57
C LYS A 1199 11.73 -18.27 -17.32
N ALA A 1200 11.15 -18.67 -16.19
CA ALA A 1200 11.85 -18.82 -14.92
C ALA A 1200 12.62 -20.15 -14.96
N LEU A 1201 13.95 -20.06 -14.97
CA LEU A 1201 14.85 -21.22 -15.06
C LEU A 1201 15.70 -21.35 -13.79
N ALA A 1202 16.00 -22.58 -13.40
CA ALA A 1202 16.96 -22.86 -12.34
C ALA A 1202 18.37 -22.46 -12.82
N PRO A 1203 19.13 -21.66 -12.03
CA PRO A 1203 20.45 -21.21 -12.44
C PRO A 1203 21.42 -22.39 -12.54
N ASN A 1204 22.22 -22.43 -13.61
CA ASN A 1204 23.26 -23.46 -13.77
C ASN A 1204 24.45 -23.17 -12.83
N GLU A 1205 25.26 -24.18 -12.53
CA GLU A 1205 26.33 -24.10 -11.52
C GLU A 1205 27.31 -22.94 -11.75
N PHE A 1206 27.67 -22.69 -13.02
CA PHE A 1206 28.53 -21.56 -13.41
C PHE A 1206 27.88 -20.20 -13.11
N MET A 1207 26.60 -20.04 -13.46
CA MET A 1207 25.82 -18.85 -13.09
C MET A 1207 25.73 -18.69 -11.58
N VAL A 1208 25.46 -19.77 -10.85
CA VAL A 1208 25.40 -19.78 -9.38
C VAL A 1208 26.72 -19.28 -8.78
N GLU A 1209 27.86 -19.81 -9.21
CA GLU A 1209 29.17 -19.41 -8.68
C GLU A 1209 29.51 -17.95 -8.99
N LEU A 1210 29.30 -17.50 -10.23
CA LEU A 1210 29.64 -16.13 -10.65
C LEU A 1210 28.72 -15.09 -9.99
N MET A 1211 27.41 -15.34 -9.97
CA MET A 1211 26.45 -14.45 -9.31
C MET A 1211 26.65 -14.43 -7.80
N THR A 1212 27.04 -15.54 -7.17
CA THR A 1212 27.43 -15.56 -5.75
C THR A 1212 28.58 -14.58 -5.49
N LYS A 1213 29.66 -14.65 -6.28
CA LYS A 1213 30.82 -13.74 -6.16
C LYS A 1213 30.44 -12.27 -6.35
N HIS A 1214 29.52 -11.96 -7.27
CA HIS A 1214 29.04 -10.58 -7.47
C HIS A 1214 28.10 -10.08 -6.36
N LEU A 1215 27.15 -10.90 -5.89
CA LEU A 1215 26.24 -10.56 -4.79
C LEU A 1215 27.01 -10.36 -3.47
N LEU A 1216 28.02 -11.19 -3.19
CA LEU A 1216 28.94 -10.98 -2.07
C LEU A 1216 29.66 -9.64 -2.19
N SER A 1217 30.11 -9.25 -3.39
CA SER A 1217 30.75 -7.95 -3.60
C SER A 1217 29.80 -6.78 -3.30
N ASP A 1218 28.53 -6.86 -3.73
CA ASP A 1218 27.51 -5.85 -3.38
C ASP A 1218 27.25 -5.78 -1.86
N ILE A 1219 27.11 -6.93 -1.20
CA ILE A 1219 26.94 -7.06 0.27
C ILE A 1219 28.11 -6.38 1.01
N VAL A 1220 29.34 -6.73 0.66
CA VAL A 1220 30.58 -6.19 1.27
C VAL A 1220 30.71 -4.69 1.01
N ASN A 1221 30.49 -4.25 -0.24
CA ASN A 1221 30.61 -2.84 -0.62
C ASN A 1221 29.54 -1.95 0.05
N PHE A 1222 28.35 -2.48 0.38
CA PHE A 1222 27.35 -1.75 1.17
C PHE A 1222 27.79 -1.59 2.63
N SER A 1223 28.29 -2.66 3.26
CA SER A 1223 28.85 -2.63 4.62
C SER A 1223 29.97 -1.58 4.74
N LEU A 1224 30.95 -1.61 3.83
CA LEU A 1224 32.09 -0.67 3.84
C LEU A 1224 31.64 0.80 3.68
N LYS A 1225 30.65 1.08 2.82
CA LYS A 1225 30.11 2.43 2.62
C LYS A 1225 29.37 2.96 3.87
N ASN A 1226 28.76 2.09 4.65
CA ASN A 1226 28.10 2.49 5.90
C ASN A 1226 29.12 2.71 7.03
N LYS A 1227 30.19 1.90 7.10
CA LYS A 1227 31.32 2.12 8.05
C LYS A 1227 32.10 3.42 7.78
N THR A 1228 32.11 3.90 6.54
CA THR A 1228 32.90 5.09 6.12
C THR A 1228 32.15 6.43 6.16
N LYS A 1229 30.89 6.45 6.63
CA LYS A 1229 30.27 7.70 7.08
C LYS A 1229 30.78 8.02 8.49
N PRO A 1230 31.55 9.12 8.70
CA PRO A 1230 31.87 9.55 10.04
C PRO A 1230 30.59 9.90 10.80
N THR A 1231 30.48 9.48 12.05
CA THR A 1231 29.39 9.84 12.96
C THR A 1231 29.53 11.30 13.36
N THR A 1232 28.99 12.20 12.55
CA THR A 1232 29.00 13.65 12.78
C THR A 1232 27.91 14.09 13.77
N ASP A 1233 27.95 13.51 14.96
CA ASP A 1233 27.12 13.87 16.12
C ASP A 1233 27.98 13.73 17.40
N ASP A 1234 28.89 14.69 17.61
CA ASP A 1234 29.43 15.07 18.93
C ASP A 1234 30.22 16.40 18.81
N LYS A 1235 29.51 17.46 18.40
CA LYS A 1235 29.94 18.85 18.59
C LYS A 1235 28.76 19.70 19.04
N GLU A 1236 28.95 20.41 20.14
CA GLU A 1236 27.91 21.21 20.77
C GLU A 1236 27.39 22.34 19.87
N PRO A 1237 26.10 22.69 19.92
CA PRO A 1237 25.54 23.84 19.22
C PRO A 1237 25.92 25.15 19.94
N ASN A 1238 27.17 25.57 19.79
CA ASN A 1238 27.72 26.75 20.45
C ASN A 1238 27.10 28.07 19.91
N GLU A 1239 27.05 29.11 20.74
CA GLU A 1239 26.32 30.34 20.46
C GLU A 1239 26.95 31.20 19.35
N SER A 1240 26.20 31.58 18.32
CA SER A 1240 26.41 32.85 17.61
C SER A 1240 25.29 33.23 16.62
N ARG A 1241 24.36 34.08 17.06
CA ARG A 1241 23.78 35.19 16.24
C ARG A 1241 22.85 36.10 17.05
N LYS A 1242 23.42 36.86 17.98
CA LYS A 1242 22.84 38.17 18.35
C LYS A 1242 23.08 39.14 17.19
N ARG A 1243 22.02 39.66 16.60
CA ARG A 1243 22.01 40.99 15.98
C ARG A 1243 20.76 41.73 16.46
N LYS A 1244 20.97 42.61 17.45
CA LYS A 1244 20.40 43.95 17.40
C LYS A 1244 21.20 44.74 16.33
N ALA A 1245 20.76 45.88 15.81
CA ALA A 1245 19.74 46.76 16.36
C ALA A 1245 18.99 47.55 15.26
N ASP A 1246 17.94 48.23 15.71
CA ASP A 1246 17.45 49.55 15.28
C ASP A 1246 17.17 49.81 13.79
N GLU A 1247 15.88 49.91 13.47
CA GLU A 1247 15.37 51.18 12.97
C GLU A 1247 14.11 51.55 13.79
N GLN A 1248 13.86 52.85 13.99
CA GLN A 1248 13.04 53.37 15.09
C GLN A 1248 12.25 54.58 14.63
N LEU A 1249 10.90 54.53 14.67
CA LEU A 1249 10.05 55.67 15.04
C LEU A 1249 8.56 55.29 15.19
N CYS A 1250 7.88 55.98 16.12
CA CYS A 1250 6.43 56.23 16.20
C CYS A 1250 5.42 55.07 16.40
N VAL A 1251 4.38 55.20 17.24
CA VAL A 1251 4.15 56.10 18.40
C VAL A 1251 2.95 55.56 19.23
N SER A 1252 2.96 55.78 20.57
CA SER A 1252 1.85 55.85 21.58
C SER A 1252 0.46 55.18 21.35
N HIS A 1253 -0.34 54.77 22.34
CA HIS A 1253 -0.25 54.55 23.80
C HIS A 1253 -1.57 53.88 24.23
N ASP A 1254 -1.57 53.15 25.36
CA ASP A 1254 -2.70 52.85 26.26
C ASP A 1254 -3.94 52.09 25.69
N ALA A 1255 -4.70 51.30 26.47
CA ALA A 1255 -4.61 50.95 27.90
C ALA A 1255 -4.78 49.43 28.10
#